data_AF-A0A926V0S9-F1
#
_entry.id   AF-A0A926V0S9-F1
#
_cell.length_a   1.000
_cell.length_b   1.000
_cell.length_c   1.000
_cell.angle_alpha   90.00
_cell.angle_beta   90.00
_cell.angle_gamma   90.00
#
_symmetry.space_group_name_H-M   'P 1'
#
loop_
_entity.id
_entity.type
_entity.pdbx_description
1 polymer ?
#
loop_
_entity_poly.entity_id
_entity_poly.type
_entity_poly.pdbx_seq_one_letter_code
_entity_poly.pdbx_strand_id
1 'polypeptide(L)'
;MVQATVTQTLYVNPVSGDDRGSGSQSAPYKTLTRALRRATSGTLIRLVPGRYGAANGETFPLELGAGVQIFGELANRGQSVVFEGGGDFLSPIFARQNTALRMGNGATVQGITVTNRNPRGTGIWVEDGAGAIANCTFLNCGREGILTTGNANVSITDSTFQGNAASGISLTRNSKGELRRNLFQQTGYGIAISDTAAPLLTENRVINNRAGIVISGSARPVLRNNQVEGNQADGLVVMNNAVPDLGQPQDPAGNIFRRNGESDVRNASAAPLLSVGNDLSPTRVNVNISGSSQGVEFQASEVNEQIRTVIPRPVPAPPTEQPPVTPPPPTTPPPTQPSPGTLPDVVGHWAEPFIRALVERSLIGGYPDGTFKPEISINRAQYAALIARAFTLPDRRSSSSFVDVPANFWAAEAIAKAEAMGFIVGFPDGTFRPTQNLTRVQATVSLVGGLELSGSTPETLNVYRDRAEIPTYATVPVAIATQKRLVVNHPDPSRFEPLIDITRAEIAVMIYQALVATGKARAIGSPYIVMPSAAAVSFSDVRSHWGEDFVRGLASQGFISGFEDGRFQPDGPITRAQYAAIMVNAFNPVPERAVMPFSDVPENHWAATAIQRAYRGRLLSGNADGTFRPDQNILRIEVILSLVNGLKLPTGAPTLVERYRDRDTIPSVAHTSVASATANNLVVSYPDVTQLNPTRAATRAEVSAMVYQALVYWGRSPAIPSPYIVTPTTTPPDSGTPTSSSDTTPLIVIDPGHGGTDTGSIGLNYLLEKNVNLAIALETARILQEFKFRVLLTRKDDRVLALEERVAIAEQAKADLFISIHANSAGSDHPEVNGTETYHYPNSTEGAELAQSIHNNITQAIETTNRGVKTANFLVLRQTTMPAVLVETGFVTGAADAPRLANPTFQNTVARAIAVGAFQFLEDPVG
;
A
#
# COMPACT_ATOMS: atom_id res chain seq x y z
N MET A 1 4.26 -8.57 -7.54
CA MET A 1 5.35 -9.36 -6.88
C MET A 1 6.55 -8.45 -6.67
N VAL A 2 7.04 -8.28 -5.44
CA VAL A 2 8.32 -7.59 -5.21
C VAL A 2 9.42 -8.52 -5.72
N GLN A 3 10.03 -8.20 -6.87
CA GLN A 3 11.25 -8.89 -7.27
C GLN A 3 12.34 -8.50 -6.28
N ALA A 4 12.88 -9.48 -5.54
CA ALA A 4 14.06 -9.28 -4.72
C ALA A 4 15.18 -8.73 -5.63
N THR A 5 15.89 -7.70 -5.17
CA THR A 5 17.00 -7.09 -5.91
C THR A 5 18.01 -8.18 -6.28
N VAL A 6 18.28 -8.35 -7.58
CA VAL A 6 19.25 -9.34 -8.06
C VAL A 6 20.65 -8.84 -7.76
N THR A 7 21.34 -9.46 -6.81
CA THR A 7 22.72 -9.11 -6.40
C THR A 7 23.77 -9.88 -7.18
N GLN A 8 23.41 -11.07 -7.67
CA GLN A 8 24.28 -11.94 -8.46
C GLN A 8 23.42 -12.79 -9.40
N THR A 9 23.93 -13.08 -10.61
CA THR A 9 23.31 -14.08 -11.50
C THR A 9 24.23 -15.28 -11.69
N LEU A 10 23.71 -16.47 -11.47
CA LEU A 10 24.37 -17.76 -11.72
C LEU A 10 23.64 -18.50 -12.85
N TYR A 11 24.39 -19.18 -13.72
CA TYR A 11 23.86 -19.97 -14.83
C TYR A 11 24.09 -21.45 -14.59
N VAL A 12 23.09 -22.28 -14.86
CA VAL A 12 23.18 -23.74 -14.72
C VAL A 12 22.73 -24.44 -16.00
N ASN A 13 23.61 -25.27 -16.54
CA ASN A 13 23.37 -26.08 -17.73
C ASN A 13 23.69 -27.56 -17.44
N PRO A 14 22.67 -28.44 -17.34
CA PRO A 14 22.86 -29.82 -16.89
C PRO A 14 23.55 -30.71 -17.93
N VAL A 15 23.58 -30.26 -19.20
CA VAL A 15 24.17 -31.02 -20.31
C VAL A 15 25.66 -30.68 -20.48
N SER A 16 25.97 -29.39 -20.56
CA SER A 16 27.31 -28.89 -20.94
C SER A 16 28.05 -28.13 -19.84
N GLY A 17 27.43 -27.88 -18.68
CA GLY A 17 28.06 -27.17 -17.58
C GLY A 17 29.13 -27.98 -16.86
N ASP A 18 29.92 -27.29 -16.02
CA ASP A 18 30.96 -27.87 -15.16
C ASP A 18 30.91 -27.23 -13.76
N ASP A 19 30.75 -28.04 -12.71
CA ASP A 19 30.67 -27.58 -11.31
C ASP A 19 31.99 -27.05 -10.75
N ARG A 20 33.10 -27.26 -11.48
CA ARG A 20 34.41 -26.64 -11.20
C ARG A 20 34.50 -25.20 -11.75
N GLY A 21 33.58 -24.81 -12.63
CA GLY A 21 33.52 -23.48 -13.25
C GLY A 21 33.12 -22.35 -12.30
N SER A 22 32.89 -21.17 -12.87
CA SER A 22 32.53 -19.95 -12.11
C SER A 22 31.02 -19.74 -11.94
N GLY A 23 30.18 -20.44 -12.70
CA GLY A 23 28.72 -20.21 -12.74
C GLY A 23 28.32 -18.99 -13.57
N SER A 24 29.25 -18.41 -14.33
CA SER A 24 28.99 -17.35 -15.30
C SER A 24 28.28 -17.90 -16.55
N GLN A 25 27.78 -17.03 -17.41
CA GLN A 25 27.11 -17.45 -18.64
C GLN A 25 28.03 -18.23 -19.60
N SER A 26 29.32 -17.88 -19.67
CA SER A 26 30.32 -18.57 -20.50
C SER A 26 30.88 -19.84 -19.86
N ALA A 27 30.71 -20.01 -18.54
CA ALA A 27 31.15 -21.18 -17.78
C ALA A 27 30.09 -21.57 -16.74
N PRO A 28 28.91 -22.05 -17.19
CA PRO A 28 27.79 -22.35 -16.31
C PRO A 28 28.10 -23.56 -15.42
N TYR A 29 27.51 -23.58 -14.23
CA TYR A 29 27.54 -24.78 -13.38
C TYR A 29 26.80 -25.92 -14.07
N LYS A 30 27.20 -27.16 -13.76
CA LYS A 30 26.48 -28.35 -14.22
C LYS A 30 25.22 -28.58 -13.41
N THR A 31 25.32 -28.42 -12.09
CA THR A 31 24.24 -28.74 -11.15
C THR A 31 23.69 -27.51 -10.45
N LEU A 32 22.39 -27.54 -10.17
CA LEU A 32 21.75 -26.57 -9.30
C LEU A 32 22.24 -26.73 -7.86
N THR A 33 22.55 -27.96 -7.43
CA THR A 33 23.20 -28.23 -6.14
C THR A 33 24.44 -27.37 -5.94
N ARG A 34 25.30 -27.27 -6.94
CA ARG A 34 26.49 -26.42 -6.90
C ARG A 34 26.13 -24.95 -6.83
N ALA A 35 25.18 -24.50 -7.66
CA ALA A 35 24.74 -23.10 -7.68
C ALA A 35 24.13 -22.67 -6.33
N LEU A 36 23.27 -23.49 -5.72
CA LEU A 36 22.63 -23.21 -4.43
C LEU A 36 23.63 -23.10 -3.28
N ARG A 37 24.72 -23.87 -3.29
CA ARG A 37 25.81 -23.73 -2.31
C ARG A 37 26.58 -22.41 -2.41
N ARG A 38 26.48 -21.73 -3.55
CA ARG A 38 27.11 -20.42 -3.80
C ARG A 38 26.14 -19.27 -3.67
N ALA A 39 24.84 -19.54 -3.80
CA ALA A 39 23.79 -18.54 -3.77
C ALA A 39 23.63 -17.94 -2.37
N THR A 40 23.48 -16.62 -2.35
CA THR A 40 23.07 -15.83 -1.18
C THR A 40 21.77 -15.10 -1.48
N SER A 41 21.16 -14.47 -0.48
CA SER A 41 19.93 -13.69 -0.68
C SER A 41 20.10 -12.66 -1.81
N GLY A 42 19.13 -12.59 -2.72
CA GLY A 42 19.20 -11.77 -3.94
C GLY A 42 19.87 -12.47 -5.13
N THR A 43 20.38 -13.70 -4.99
CA THR A 43 20.94 -14.43 -6.15
C THR A 43 19.82 -14.89 -7.09
N LEU A 44 19.99 -14.61 -8.38
CA LEU A 44 19.18 -15.17 -9.47
C LEU A 44 19.91 -16.35 -10.12
N ILE A 45 19.28 -17.51 -10.17
CA ILE A 45 19.79 -18.70 -10.83
C ILE A 45 19.00 -18.93 -12.12
N ARG A 46 19.65 -18.76 -13.27
CA ARG A 46 19.08 -19.00 -14.60
C ARG A 46 19.35 -20.43 -15.05
N LEU A 47 18.28 -21.14 -15.37
CA LEU A 47 18.32 -22.54 -15.79
C LEU A 47 18.19 -22.65 -17.30
N VAL A 48 18.99 -23.53 -17.90
CA VAL A 48 18.89 -23.90 -19.31
C VAL A 48 17.99 -25.15 -19.43
N PRO A 49 17.20 -25.30 -20.50
CA PRO A 49 16.48 -26.53 -20.79
C PRO A 49 17.32 -27.80 -20.58
N GLY A 50 16.78 -28.75 -19.83
CA GLY A 50 17.43 -30.01 -19.49
C GLY A 50 16.80 -30.71 -18.28
N ARG A 51 17.33 -31.90 -17.98
CA ARG A 51 16.94 -32.69 -16.80
C ARG A 51 17.95 -32.47 -15.68
N TYR A 52 17.48 -32.17 -14.49
CA TYR A 52 18.24 -31.96 -13.28
C TYR A 52 17.85 -33.07 -12.30
N GLY A 53 18.71 -34.06 -12.16
CA GLY A 53 18.46 -35.24 -11.35
C GLY A 53 19.75 -35.85 -10.82
N ALA A 54 19.65 -36.87 -9.98
CA ALA A 54 20.82 -37.54 -9.41
C ALA A 54 21.78 -38.08 -10.48
N ALA A 55 21.24 -38.57 -11.60
CA ALA A 55 22.03 -39.01 -12.76
C ALA A 55 22.88 -37.90 -13.39
N ASN A 56 22.48 -36.63 -13.22
CA ASN A 56 23.21 -35.45 -13.69
C ASN A 56 24.01 -34.75 -12.59
N GLY A 57 24.09 -35.35 -11.40
CA GLY A 57 24.91 -34.87 -10.27
C GLY A 57 24.15 -34.08 -9.20
N GLU A 58 22.82 -33.95 -9.31
CA GLU A 58 22.05 -33.27 -8.25
C GLU A 58 22.02 -34.07 -6.95
N THR A 59 22.07 -33.36 -5.82
CA THR A 59 21.87 -33.91 -4.48
C THR A 59 20.59 -33.33 -3.90
N PHE A 60 19.59 -34.19 -3.69
CA PHE A 60 18.30 -33.81 -3.11
C PHE A 60 18.28 -33.99 -1.58
N PRO A 61 17.50 -33.20 -0.82
CA PRO A 61 16.65 -32.10 -1.29
C PRO A 61 17.47 -30.89 -1.76
N LEU A 62 16.97 -30.19 -2.77
CA LEU A 62 17.53 -28.92 -3.24
C LEU A 62 17.09 -27.80 -2.29
N GLU A 63 18.04 -27.25 -1.54
CA GLU A 63 17.79 -26.26 -0.50
C GLU A 63 17.88 -24.84 -1.08
N LEU A 64 16.72 -24.22 -1.33
CA LEU A 64 16.63 -22.86 -1.84
C LEU A 64 16.67 -21.88 -0.66
N GLY A 65 17.82 -21.24 -0.46
CA GLY A 65 18.05 -20.27 0.60
C GLY A 65 17.11 -19.06 0.54
N ALA A 66 17.02 -18.33 1.65
CA ALA A 66 16.17 -17.14 1.75
C ALA A 66 16.52 -16.10 0.68
N GLY A 67 15.49 -15.56 0.01
CA GLY A 67 15.64 -14.54 -1.04
C GLY A 67 16.31 -15.00 -2.33
N VAL A 68 16.60 -16.30 -2.51
CA VAL A 68 17.17 -16.85 -3.75
C VAL A 68 16.07 -17.06 -4.79
N GLN A 69 16.38 -16.76 -6.04
CA GLN A 69 15.44 -16.79 -7.16
C GLN A 69 15.85 -17.84 -8.18
N ILE A 70 14.95 -18.74 -8.55
CA ILE A 70 15.13 -19.69 -9.65
C ILE A 70 14.28 -19.23 -10.84
N PHE A 71 14.91 -19.18 -12.01
CA PHE A 71 14.26 -18.77 -13.26
C PHE A 71 14.59 -19.76 -14.38
N GLY A 72 13.56 -20.50 -14.83
CA GLY A 72 13.61 -21.39 -15.98
C GLY A 72 12.85 -20.83 -17.19
N GLU A 73 12.01 -21.65 -17.81
CA GLU A 73 11.26 -21.32 -19.03
C GLU A 73 9.79 -21.03 -18.73
N LEU A 74 9.33 -19.80 -19.01
CA LEU A 74 7.97 -19.37 -18.70
C LEU A 74 6.98 -19.80 -19.78
N ALA A 75 7.40 -19.80 -21.06
CA ALA A 75 6.49 -19.94 -22.20
C ALA A 75 5.72 -21.27 -22.20
N ASN A 76 6.31 -22.33 -21.62
CA ASN A 76 5.71 -23.66 -21.54
C ASN A 76 5.56 -24.16 -20.10
N ARG A 77 5.48 -23.25 -19.12
CA ARG A 77 5.39 -23.58 -17.69
C ARG A 77 6.50 -24.53 -17.21
N GLY A 78 7.71 -24.32 -17.71
CA GLY A 78 8.90 -25.06 -17.30
C GLY A 78 9.00 -26.50 -17.80
N GLN A 79 8.21 -26.93 -18.78
CA GLN A 79 8.24 -28.31 -19.29
C GLN A 79 9.61 -28.74 -19.82
N SER A 80 10.45 -27.79 -20.22
CA SER A 80 11.80 -28.04 -20.71
C SER A 80 12.87 -28.04 -19.62
N VAL A 81 12.55 -27.63 -18.39
CA VAL A 81 13.48 -27.54 -17.25
C VAL A 81 12.97 -28.46 -16.15
N VAL A 82 13.42 -29.72 -16.14
CA VAL A 82 12.79 -30.79 -15.35
C VAL A 82 13.67 -31.21 -14.18
N PHE A 83 13.18 -31.06 -12.96
CA PHE A 83 13.80 -31.54 -11.73
C PHE A 83 13.23 -32.91 -11.39
N GLU A 84 14.09 -33.93 -11.30
CA GLU A 84 13.68 -35.32 -11.13
C GLU A 84 14.48 -35.96 -9.98
N GLY A 85 13.83 -36.05 -8.81
CA GLY A 85 14.41 -36.62 -7.61
C GLY A 85 13.74 -36.15 -6.32
N GLY A 86 14.24 -36.64 -5.19
CA GLY A 86 13.78 -36.28 -3.86
C GLY A 86 14.73 -36.84 -2.80
N GLY A 87 14.82 -36.16 -1.66
CA GLY A 87 15.69 -36.54 -0.55
C GLY A 87 15.06 -36.26 0.81
N ASP A 88 15.63 -36.87 1.84
CA ASP A 88 15.11 -36.76 3.21
C ASP A 88 15.44 -35.39 3.81
N PHE A 89 14.43 -34.79 4.43
CA PHE A 89 14.49 -33.53 5.18
C PHE A 89 13.85 -33.73 6.55
N LEU A 90 14.50 -33.29 7.62
CA LEU A 90 13.92 -33.28 8.96
C LEU A 90 13.24 -31.92 9.19
N SER A 91 11.92 -31.90 9.14
CA SER A 91 11.13 -30.70 9.44
C SER A 91 11.24 -30.34 10.93
N PRO A 92 11.40 -29.05 11.26
CA PRO A 92 11.27 -28.58 12.65
C PRO A 92 9.90 -28.85 13.27
N ILE A 93 8.82 -28.78 12.48
CA ILE A 93 7.44 -28.90 12.99
C ILE A 93 6.71 -30.19 12.53
N PHE A 94 7.38 -31.04 11.75
CA PHE A 94 6.95 -32.38 11.36
C PHE A 94 8.07 -33.41 11.57
N ALA A 95 7.77 -34.69 11.40
CA ALA A 95 8.81 -35.72 11.31
C ALA A 95 9.57 -35.63 9.97
N ARG A 96 10.48 -36.57 9.75
CA ARG A 96 11.20 -36.74 8.46
C ARG A 96 10.24 -36.74 7.27
N GLN A 97 10.52 -35.90 6.28
CA GLN A 97 9.81 -35.75 5.01
C GLN A 97 10.74 -36.07 3.85
N ASN A 98 10.19 -36.41 2.69
CA ASN A 98 10.96 -36.57 1.47
C ASN A 98 10.56 -35.48 0.47
N THR A 99 11.47 -34.58 0.10
CA THR A 99 11.17 -33.43 -0.78
C THR A 99 12.17 -33.27 -1.91
N ALA A 100 11.75 -32.76 -3.07
CA ALA A 100 12.67 -32.41 -4.14
C ALA A 100 13.31 -31.05 -3.88
N LEU A 101 12.53 -30.05 -3.50
CA LEU A 101 13.01 -28.71 -3.22
C LEU A 101 12.41 -28.19 -1.93
N ARG A 102 13.23 -27.49 -1.15
CA ARG A 102 12.78 -26.78 0.04
C ARG A 102 12.99 -25.29 -0.16
N MET A 103 11.94 -24.51 0.09
CA MET A 103 11.95 -23.07 -0.18
C MET A 103 12.09 -22.28 1.11
N GLY A 104 13.10 -21.41 1.18
CA GLY A 104 13.30 -20.45 2.27
C GLY A 104 12.48 -19.17 2.09
N ASN A 105 12.43 -18.35 3.14
CA ASN A 105 11.69 -17.09 3.15
C ASN A 105 12.16 -16.12 2.05
N GLY A 106 11.22 -15.51 1.34
CA GLY A 106 11.45 -14.58 0.23
C GLY A 106 11.95 -15.23 -1.06
N ALA A 107 12.14 -16.54 -1.11
CA ALA A 107 12.61 -17.21 -2.32
C ALA A 107 11.52 -17.26 -3.41
N THR A 108 11.96 -17.29 -4.66
CA THR A 108 11.06 -17.38 -5.82
C THR A 108 11.46 -18.50 -6.77
N VAL A 109 10.46 -19.14 -7.37
CA VAL A 109 10.65 -20.23 -8.32
C VAL A 109 9.73 -20.01 -9.52
N GLN A 110 10.32 -19.93 -10.71
CA GLN A 110 9.54 -19.71 -11.93
C GLN A 110 9.99 -20.61 -13.08
N GLY A 111 9.04 -21.11 -13.86
CA GLY A 111 9.35 -21.76 -15.13
C GLY A 111 10.08 -23.11 -15.00
N ILE A 112 9.74 -23.92 -14.00
CA ILE A 112 10.33 -25.27 -13.83
C ILE A 112 9.27 -26.37 -13.77
N THR A 113 9.67 -27.59 -14.11
CA THR A 113 8.93 -28.82 -13.81
C THR A 113 9.58 -29.54 -12.63
N VAL A 114 8.79 -30.00 -11.66
CA VAL A 114 9.27 -30.80 -10.52
C VAL A 114 8.56 -32.15 -10.47
N THR A 115 9.34 -33.22 -10.36
CA THR A 115 8.88 -34.60 -10.19
C THR A 115 9.65 -35.27 -9.06
N ASN A 116 8.92 -35.71 -8.02
CA ASN A 116 9.46 -36.52 -6.93
C ASN A 116 8.67 -37.83 -6.80
N ARG A 117 9.08 -38.88 -7.52
CA ARG A 117 8.37 -40.18 -7.52
C ARG A 117 8.65 -41.05 -6.29
N ASN A 118 9.46 -40.58 -5.34
CA ASN A 118 9.71 -41.34 -4.12
C ASN A 118 8.40 -41.59 -3.36
N PRO A 119 8.25 -42.71 -2.63
CA PRO A 119 7.13 -42.90 -1.73
C PRO A 119 7.03 -41.73 -0.75
N ARG A 120 5.84 -41.13 -0.63
CA ARG A 120 5.60 -39.91 0.16
C ARG A 120 6.42 -38.67 -0.29
N GLY A 121 6.92 -38.67 -1.52
CA GLY A 121 7.73 -37.58 -2.08
C GLY A 121 6.92 -36.34 -2.41
N THR A 122 7.23 -35.24 -1.73
CA THR A 122 6.73 -33.88 -2.01
C THR A 122 7.58 -33.22 -3.10
N GLY A 123 6.98 -32.46 -4.00
CA GLY A 123 7.74 -31.65 -4.97
C GLY A 123 8.46 -30.48 -4.30
N ILE A 124 7.72 -29.47 -3.87
CA ILE A 124 8.26 -28.33 -3.11
C ILE A 124 7.68 -28.32 -1.69
N TRP A 125 8.57 -28.20 -0.71
CA TRP A 125 8.23 -28.00 0.69
C TRP A 125 8.49 -26.54 1.09
N VAL A 126 7.47 -25.88 1.66
CA VAL A 126 7.58 -24.54 2.23
C VAL A 126 7.12 -24.56 3.68
N GLU A 127 8.02 -24.18 4.58
CA GLU A 127 7.78 -24.17 6.02
C GLU A 127 8.22 -22.82 6.58
N ASP A 128 7.23 -22.04 7.01
CA ASP A 128 7.37 -20.63 7.41
C ASP A 128 7.91 -19.69 6.31
N GLY A 129 7.55 -18.40 6.41
CA GLY A 129 8.02 -17.37 5.47
C GLY A 129 7.16 -17.16 4.22
N ALA A 130 7.47 -16.11 3.47
CA ALA A 130 6.78 -15.73 2.24
C ALA A 130 7.56 -16.14 1.00
N GLY A 131 6.94 -16.12 -0.18
CA GLY A 131 7.63 -16.41 -1.43
C GLY A 131 6.70 -16.45 -2.63
N ALA A 132 7.24 -16.78 -3.81
CA ALA A 132 6.44 -16.85 -5.03
C ALA A 132 6.81 -18.06 -5.90
N ILE A 133 5.81 -18.77 -6.38
CA ILE A 133 5.93 -19.87 -7.33
C ILE A 133 5.04 -19.54 -8.53
N ALA A 134 5.60 -19.46 -9.73
CA ALA A 134 4.85 -19.03 -10.90
C ALA A 134 5.23 -19.79 -12.17
N ASN A 135 4.24 -20.10 -13.02
CA ASN A 135 4.47 -20.77 -14.30
C ASN A 135 5.27 -22.08 -14.17
N CYS A 136 4.95 -22.90 -13.16
CA CYS A 136 5.63 -24.18 -12.91
C CYS A 136 4.73 -25.38 -13.25
N THR A 137 5.33 -26.56 -13.37
CA THR A 137 4.62 -27.84 -13.52
C THR A 137 5.03 -28.82 -12.42
N PHE A 138 4.08 -29.40 -11.69
CA PHE A 138 4.30 -30.39 -10.64
C PHE A 138 3.72 -31.72 -11.10
N LEU A 139 4.58 -32.66 -11.46
CA LEU A 139 4.21 -33.83 -12.24
C LEU A 139 4.59 -35.12 -11.52
N ASN A 140 3.59 -35.98 -11.28
CA ASN A 140 3.76 -37.35 -10.78
C ASN A 140 4.58 -37.44 -9.47
N CYS A 141 4.36 -36.52 -8.53
CA CYS A 141 4.94 -36.63 -7.19
C CYS A 141 4.26 -37.75 -6.39
N GLY A 142 5.05 -38.48 -5.59
CA GLY A 142 4.59 -39.61 -4.78
C GLY A 142 3.73 -39.21 -3.57
N ARG A 143 3.55 -37.91 -3.33
CA ARG A 143 2.58 -37.35 -2.40
C ARG A 143 1.91 -36.10 -2.95
N GLU A 144 2.45 -34.91 -2.68
CA GLU A 144 1.93 -33.66 -3.20
C GLU A 144 2.93 -32.89 -4.05
N GLY A 145 2.43 -32.08 -4.99
CA GLY A 145 3.26 -31.21 -5.79
C GLY A 145 3.91 -30.12 -4.95
N ILE A 146 3.12 -29.46 -4.11
CA ILE A 146 3.58 -28.47 -3.13
C ILE A 146 2.95 -28.77 -1.77
N LEU A 147 3.73 -28.60 -0.69
CA LEU A 147 3.21 -28.50 0.66
C LEU A 147 3.62 -27.16 1.28
N THR A 148 2.65 -26.42 1.81
CA THR A 148 2.88 -25.23 2.63
C THR A 148 2.42 -25.47 4.06
N THR A 149 3.24 -25.04 5.02
CA THR A 149 2.96 -25.26 6.44
C THR A 149 3.63 -24.23 7.35
N GLY A 150 3.43 -24.37 8.67
CA GLY A 150 3.80 -23.34 9.65
C GLY A 150 2.99 -22.07 9.42
N ASN A 151 3.67 -20.93 9.29
CA ASN A 151 3.11 -19.62 8.94
C ASN A 151 3.46 -19.21 7.51
N ALA A 152 3.67 -20.18 6.61
CA ALA A 152 4.00 -19.90 5.22
C ALA A 152 2.95 -18.98 4.56
N ASN A 153 3.40 -18.02 3.74
CA ASN A 153 2.55 -17.07 3.01
C ASN A 153 3.04 -16.91 1.56
N VAL A 154 2.71 -17.90 0.72
CA VAL A 154 3.27 -18.03 -0.63
C VAL A 154 2.22 -17.69 -1.70
N SER A 155 2.62 -16.94 -2.73
CA SER A 155 1.81 -16.74 -3.93
C SER A 155 2.14 -17.81 -4.96
N ILE A 156 1.14 -18.55 -5.43
CA ILE A 156 1.27 -19.68 -6.35
C ILE A 156 0.37 -19.40 -7.55
N THR A 157 0.98 -19.12 -8.70
CA THR A 157 0.27 -18.57 -9.85
C THR A 157 0.56 -19.31 -11.15
N ASP A 158 -0.44 -19.40 -12.02
CA ASP A 158 -0.28 -19.80 -13.42
C ASP A 158 0.43 -21.18 -13.62
N SER A 159 0.33 -22.07 -12.63
CA SER A 159 1.05 -23.35 -12.57
C SER A 159 0.16 -24.58 -12.78
N THR A 160 0.75 -25.72 -13.15
CA THR A 160 0.04 -26.98 -13.40
C THR A 160 0.45 -28.07 -12.42
N PHE A 161 -0.51 -28.82 -11.89
CA PHE A 161 -0.33 -29.93 -10.96
C PHE A 161 -1.00 -31.16 -11.55
N GLN A 162 -0.22 -32.20 -11.85
CA GLN A 162 -0.71 -33.36 -12.57
C GLN A 162 -0.18 -34.68 -12.03
N GLY A 163 -1.07 -35.66 -11.81
CA GLY A 163 -0.66 -37.04 -11.49
C GLY A 163 -0.08 -37.25 -10.09
N ASN A 164 -0.20 -36.25 -9.20
CA ASN A 164 0.35 -36.32 -7.84
C ASN A 164 -0.52 -37.24 -6.95
N ALA A 165 0.12 -38.18 -6.24
CA ALA A 165 -0.56 -39.34 -5.64
C ALA A 165 -1.55 -38.99 -4.52
N ALA A 166 -1.21 -38.06 -3.64
CA ALA A 166 -2.03 -37.64 -2.51
C ALA A 166 -2.82 -36.38 -2.81
N SER A 167 -2.15 -35.29 -3.19
CA SER A 167 -2.80 -34.05 -3.59
C SER A 167 -2.01 -33.26 -4.64
N GLY A 168 -2.62 -32.33 -5.35
CA GLY A 168 -1.88 -31.35 -6.14
C GLY A 168 -1.09 -30.44 -5.21
N ILE A 169 -1.78 -29.84 -4.25
CA ILE A 169 -1.19 -29.02 -3.20
C ILE A 169 -1.83 -29.28 -1.84
N SER A 170 -1.03 -29.16 -0.77
CA SER A 170 -1.47 -29.25 0.63
C SER A 170 -1.09 -27.97 1.39
N LEU A 171 -2.06 -27.28 1.98
CA LEU A 171 -1.87 -26.12 2.86
C LEU A 171 -2.31 -26.48 4.28
N THR A 172 -1.40 -26.39 5.24
CA THR A 172 -1.62 -26.90 6.60
C THR A 172 -1.19 -25.89 7.65
N ARG A 173 -1.52 -26.15 8.93
CA ARG A 173 -1.26 -25.25 10.08
C ARG A 173 -1.77 -23.82 9.81
N ASN A 174 -0.99 -22.78 10.08
CA ASN A 174 -1.37 -21.38 9.87
C ASN A 174 -0.99 -20.88 8.46
N SER A 175 -0.83 -21.77 7.48
CA SER A 175 -0.44 -21.36 6.13
C SER A 175 -1.49 -20.42 5.54
N LYS A 176 -0.98 -19.32 4.99
CA LYS A 176 -1.70 -18.32 4.20
C LYS A 176 -1.13 -18.32 2.77
N GLY A 177 -1.66 -17.44 1.93
CA GLY A 177 -1.16 -17.26 0.57
C GLY A 177 -2.28 -17.16 -0.45
N GLU A 178 -1.89 -17.10 -1.71
CA GLU A 178 -2.80 -16.99 -2.85
C GLU A 178 -2.51 -18.13 -3.84
N LEU A 179 -3.56 -18.84 -4.25
CA LEU A 179 -3.54 -19.76 -5.38
C LEU A 179 -4.35 -19.11 -6.50
N ARG A 180 -3.71 -18.74 -7.61
CA ARG A 180 -4.38 -18.10 -8.73
C ARG A 180 -4.09 -18.74 -10.09
N ARG A 181 -5.13 -19.00 -10.89
CA ARG A 181 -5.02 -19.52 -12.27
C ARG A 181 -4.18 -20.79 -12.41
N ASN A 182 -4.20 -21.63 -11.39
CA ASN A 182 -3.52 -22.92 -11.44
C ASN A 182 -4.45 -24.01 -12.00
N LEU A 183 -3.87 -25.03 -12.61
CA LEU A 183 -4.56 -26.24 -13.07
C LEU A 183 -4.18 -27.42 -12.18
N PHE A 184 -5.16 -28.07 -11.56
CA PHE A 184 -5.02 -29.29 -10.77
C PHE A 184 -5.77 -30.43 -11.45
N GLN A 185 -5.06 -31.45 -11.91
CA GLN A 185 -5.67 -32.56 -12.62
C GLN A 185 -5.06 -33.93 -12.32
N GLN A 186 -5.89 -34.98 -12.36
CA GLN A 186 -5.45 -36.37 -12.20
C GLN A 186 -4.67 -36.63 -10.89
N THR A 187 -4.95 -35.88 -9.83
CA THR A 187 -4.35 -36.09 -8.51
C THR A 187 -5.31 -36.83 -7.57
N GLY A 188 -4.83 -37.23 -6.38
CA GLY A 188 -5.71 -37.67 -5.30
C GLY A 188 -6.71 -36.57 -4.93
N TYR A 189 -6.26 -35.55 -4.20
CA TYR A 189 -7.01 -34.31 -4.00
C TYR A 189 -6.46 -33.21 -4.90
N GLY A 190 -7.29 -32.40 -5.54
CA GLY A 190 -6.79 -31.22 -6.25
C GLY A 190 -6.05 -30.29 -5.29
N ILE A 191 -6.79 -29.83 -4.27
CA ILE A 191 -6.29 -28.94 -3.22
C ILE A 191 -6.71 -29.49 -1.85
N ALA A 192 -5.78 -29.60 -0.91
CA ALA A 192 -6.05 -29.98 0.48
C ALA A 192 -5.70 -28.81 1.42
N ILE A 193 -6.62 -28.45 2.31
CA ILE A 193 -6.48 -27.35 3.29
C ILE A 193 -6.87 -27.88 4.67
N SER A 194 -5.99 -27.73 5.67
CA SER A 194 -6.24 -28.25 7.02
C SER A 194 -5.83 -27.29 8.13
N ASP A 195 -6.12 -27.70 9.37
CA ASP A 195 -5.76 -26.99 10.60
C ASP A 195 -6.36 -25.58 10.66
N THR A 196 -5.57 -24.52 10.61
CA THR A 196 -6.02 -23.12 10.72
C THR A 196 -5.69 -22.33 9.46
N ALA A 197 -5.41 -23.03 8.35
CA ALA A 197 -4.97 -22.42 7.11
C ALA A 197 -6.08 -21.56 6.51
N ALA A 198 -5.70 -20.42 5.95
CA ALA A 198 -6.64 -19.43 5.40
C ALA A 198 -6.12 -18.80 4.09
N PRO A 199 -5.90 -19.60 3.03
CA PRO A 199 -5.50 -19.09 1.72
C PRO A 199 -6.67 -18.49 0.92
N LEU A 200 -6.33 -17.62 -0.04
CA LEU A 200 -7.22 -17.21 -1.12
C LEU A 200 -7.04 -18.15 -2.32
N LEU A 201 -8.13 -18.74 -2.79
CA LEU A 201 -8.19 -19.54 -4.01
C LEU A 201 -9.01 -18.78 -5.04
N THR A 202 -8.38 -18.33 -6.13
CA THR A 202 -9.07 -17.60 -7.19
C THR A 202 -8.74 -18.09 -8.60
N GLU A 203 -9.74 -18.20 -9.47
CA GLU A 203 -9.55 -18.55 -10.90
C GLU A 203 -8.84 -19.90 -11.15
N ASN A 204 -8.82 -20.82 -10.18
CA ASN A 204 -8.16 -22.12 -10.37
C ASN A 204 -9.08 -23.13 -11.07
N ARG A 205 -8.49 -24.07 -11.81
CA ARG A 205 -9.19 -25.19 -12.44
C ARG A 205 -8.81 -26.48 -11.74
N VAL A 206 -9.77 -27.16 -11.13
CA VAL A 206 -9.60 -28.38 -10.35
C VAL A 206 -10.45 -29.49 -10.96
N ILE A 207 -9.84 -30.27 -11.84
CA ILE A 207 -10.57 -31.19 -12.74
C ILE A 207 -10.04 -32.62 -12.72
N ASN A 208 -10.91 -33.61 -12.87
CA ASN A 208 -10.51 -35.03 -13.04
C ASN A 208 -9.60 -35.58 -11.92
N ASN A 209 -9.74 -35.09 -10.69
CA ASN A 209 -9.04 -35.62 -9.52
C ASN A 209 -9.92 -36.67 -8.80
N ARG A 210 -9.38 -37.43 -7.83
CA ARG A 210 -10.23 -38.30 -7.01
C ARG A 210 -11.22 -37.46 -6.19
N ALA A 211 -10.78 -36.38 -5.56
CA ALA A 211 -11.65 -35.31 -5.03
C ALA A 211 -11.10 -33.94 -5.38
N GLY A 212 -11.96 -32.93 -5.51
CA GLY A 212 -11.55 -31.58 -5.93
C GLY A 212 -10.80 -30.82 -4.83
N ILE A 213 -11.54 -30.18 -3.93
CA ILE A 213 -11.01 -29.38 -2.82
C ILE A 213 -11.46 -30.03 -1.50
N VAL A 214 -10.52 -30.28 -0.59
CA VAL A 214 -10.81 -30.87 0.73
C VAL A 214 -10.33 -29.90 1.81
N ILE A 215 -11.25 -29.50 2.70
CA ILE A 215 -11.04 -28.52 3.76
C ILE A 215 -11.38 -29.16 5.11
N SER A 216 -10.47 -29.11 6.07
CA SER A 216 -10.64 -29.74 7.38
C SER A 216 -10.03 -28.92 8.52
N GLY A 217 -10.19 -29.40 9.76
CA GLY A 217 -9.72 -28.69 10.95
C GLY A 217 -10.61 -27.49 11.29
N SER A 218 -10.00 -26.33 11.47
CA SER A 218 -10.61 -25.02 11.69
C SER A 218 -10.25 -24.04 10.56
N ALA A 219 -9.95 -24.55 9.37
CA ALA A 219 -9.48 -23.77 8.23
C ALA A 219 -10.56 -22.81 7.72
N ARG A 220 -10.12 -21.64 7.22
CA ARG A 220 -11.00 -20.55 6.75
C ARG A 220 -10.53 -19.97 5.42
N PRO A 221 -10.47 -20.77 4.34
CA PRO A 221 -10.08 -20.26 3.03
C PRO A 221 -11.20 -19.45 2.36
N VAL A 222 -10.82 -18.59 1.43
CA VAL A 222 -11.74 -17.82 0.58
C VAL A 222 -11.68 -18.37 -0.84
N LEU A 223 -12.83 -18.76 -1.41
CA LEU A 223 -12.90 -19.35 -2.75
C LEU A 223 -13.66 -18.40 -3.69
N ARG A 224 -13.00 -17.95 -4.77
CA ARG A 224 -13.63 -17.10 -5.82
C ARG A 224 -13.36 -17.63 -7.23
N ASN A 225 -14.36 -17.65 -8.10
CA ASN A 225 -14.20 -17.95 -9.54
C ASN A 225 -13.42 -19.24 -9.86
N ASN A 226 -13.44 -20.24 -8.98
CA ASN A 226 -12.76 -21.51 -9.23
C ASN A 226 -13.66 -22.46 -10.02
N GLN A 227 -13.08 -23.22 -10.95
CA GLN A 227 -13.77 -24.25 -11.73
C GLN A 227 -13.41 -25.63 -11.16
N VAL A 228 -14.34 -26.27 -10.46
CA VAL A 228 -14.16 -27.57 -9.80
C VAL A 228 -15.12 -28.60 -10.41
N GLU A 229 -14.63 -29.31 -11.43
CA GLU A 229 -15.49 -30.13 -12.29
C GLU A 229 -14.93 -31.50 -12.62
N GLY A 230 -15.80 -32.50 -12.79
CA GLY A 230 -15.40 -33.82 -13.31
C GLY A 230 -14.51 -34.62 -12.36
N ASN A 231 -14.48 -34.30 -11.06
CA ASN A 231 -13.75 -35.09 -10.07
C ASN A 231 -14.50 -36.40 -9.78
N GLN A 232 -13.78 -37.49 -9.49
CA GLN A 232 -14.33 -38.85 -9.40
C GLN A 232 -15.27 -39.04 -8.20
N ALA A 233 -14.98 -38.40 -7.08
CA ALA A 233 -15.82 -38.37 -5.88
C ALA A 233 -16.43 -36.97 -5.72
N ASP A 234 -16.10 -36.24 -4.65
CA ASP A 234 -16.70 -34.93 -4.38
C ASP A 234 -15.93 -33.75 -5.02
N GLY A 235 -16.67 -32.68 -5.36
CA GLY A 235 -16.11 -31.40 -5.79
C GLY A 235 -15.46 -30.65 -4.63
N LEU A 236 -16.24 -30.25 -3.64
CA LEU A 236 -15.77 -29.63 -2.39
C LEU A 236 -16.16 -30.50 -1.19
N VAL A 237 -15.22 -30.76 -0.28
CA VAL A 237 -15.47 -31.42 1.00
C VAL A 237 -15.06 -30.50 2.14
N VAL A 238 -15.94 -30.27 3.11
CA VAL A 238 -15.68 -29.45 4.30
C VAL A 238 -15.93 -30.29 5.54
N MET A 239 -14.97 -30.35 6.46
CA MET A 239 -14.99 -31.24 7.62
C MET A 239 -14.64 -30.49 8.91
N ASN A 240 -14.99 -31.09 10.07
CA ASN A 240 -14.66 -30.59 11.40
C ASN A 240 -15.25 -29.20 11.69
N ASN A 241 -14.43 -28.21 12.03
CA ASN A 241 -14.82 -26.83 12.34
C ASN A 241 -14.43 -25.86 11.21
N ALA A 242 -14.14 -26.36 10.01
CA ALA A 242 -13.75 -25.53 8.89
C ALA A 242 -14.93 -24.67 8.39
N VAL A 243 -14.66 -23.41 8.08
CA VAL A 243 -15.67 -22.45 7.61
C VAL A 243 -15.09 -21.71 6.40
N PRO A 244 -15.18 -22.31 5.19
CA PRO A 244 -14.79 -21.62 3.98
C PRO A 244 -15.77 -20.50 3.62
N ASP A 245 -15.24 -19.43 3.07
CA ASP A 245 -16.04 -18.38 2.46
C ASP A 245 -16.38 -18.78 1.02
N LEU A 246 -17.63 -19.19 0.82
CA LEU A 246 -18.25 -19.51 -0.48
C LEU A 246 -19.17 -18.37 -0.97
N GLY A 247 -18.88 -17.13 -0.59
CA GLY A 247 -19.56 -15.94 -1.06
C GLY A 247 -20.61 -15.43 -0.09
N GLN A 248 -20.94 -14.15 -0.27
CA GLN A 248 -21.96 -13.41 0.48
C GLN A 248 -22.91 -12.72 -0.50
N PRO A 249 -24.13 -12.30 -0.11
CA PRO A 249 -25.09 -11.60 -0.99
C PRO A 249 -24.47 -10.44 -1.78
N GLN A 250 -23.55 -9.72 -1.16
CA GLN A 250 -22.83 -8.56 -1.70
C GLN A 250 -21.45 -8.88 -2.31
N ASP A 251 -21.00 -10.14 -2.25
CA ASP A 251 -19.75 -10.65 -2.81
C ASP A 251 -19.97 -12.10 -3.29
N PRO A 252 -20.72 -12.31 -4.39
CA PRO A 252 -20.99 -13.64 -4.89
C PRO A 252 -19.69 -14.30 -5.34
N ALA A 253 -19.49 -15.54 -4.93
CA ALA A 253 -18.20 -16.18 -5.08
C ALA A 253 -17.86 -16.66 -6.49
N GLY A 254 -18.83 -16.90 -7.38
CA GLY A 254 -18.58 -17.24 -8.78
C GLY A 254 -17.92 -18.61 -9.01
N ASN A 255 -17.83 -19.49 -8.00
CA ASN A 255 -17.22 -20.81 -8.19
C ASN A 255 -18.19 -21.75 -8.94
N ILE A 256 -17.65 -22.67 -9.72
CA ILE A 256 -18.39 -23.72 -10.42
C ILE A 256 -18.05 -25.06 -9.77
N PHE A 257 -19.02 -25.73 -9.17
CA PHE A 257 -18.90 -27.11 -8.70
C PHE A 257 -19.90 -27.97 -9.47
N ARG A 258 -19.45 -28.58 -10.58
CA ARG A 258 -20.36 -29.31 -11.47
C ARG A 258 -19.79 -30.65 -11.91
N ARG A 259 -20.68 -31.59 -12.18
CA ARG A 259 -20.34 -32.90 -12.78
C ARG A 259 -19.28 -33.68 -11.98
N ASN A 260 -19.23 -33.48 -10.66
CA ASN A 260 -18.42 -34.34 -9.81
C ASN A 260 -19.12 -35.70 -9.66
N GLY A 261 -18.44 -36.74 -9.19
CA GLY A 261 -18.97 -38.11 -9.19
C GLY A 261 -19.99 -38.35 -8.08
N GLU A 262 -19.62 -38.09 -6.82
CA GLU A 262 -20.49 -38.27 -5.66
C GLU A 262 -21.31 -37.00 -5.39
N SER A 263 -20.72 -35.96 -4.79
CA SER A 263 -21.37 -34.67 -4.52
C SER A 263 -20.64 -33.50 -5.19
N ASP A 264 -21.36 -32.43 -5.54
CA ASP A 264 -20.72 -31.17 -5.91
C ASP A 264 -20.13 -30.50 -4.66
N VAL A 265 -20.87 -30.52 -3.54
CA VAL A 265 -20.40 -30.07 -2.22
C VAL A 265 -20.82 -31.06 -1.14
N ARG A 266 -19.88 -31.42 -0.26
CA ARG A 266 -20.09 -32.23 0.93
C ARG A 266 -19.69 -31.43 2.18
N ASN A 267 -20.67 -30.93 2.92
CA ASN A 267 -20.50 -30.33 4.22
C ASN A 267 -20.67 -31.35 5.35
N ALA A 268 -19.55 -31.85 5.86
CA ALA A 268 -19.42 -32.65 7.06
C ALA A 268 -18.85 -31.84 8.25
N SER A 269 -18.95 -30.50 8.21
CA SER A 269 -18.54 -29.63 9.30
C SER A 269 -19.66 -29.37 10.31
N ALA A 270 -19.30 -28.84 11.47
CA ALA A 270 -20.24 -28.46 12.52
C ALA A 270 -21.08 -27.22 12.18
N ALA A 271 -20.69 -26.42 11.19
CA ALA A 271 -21.38 -25.19 10.79
C ALA A 271 -22.13 -25.36 9.46
N PRO A 272 -23.31 -24.73 9.29
CA PRO A 272 -23.90 -24.60 7.97
C PRO A 272 -22.99 -23.76 7.07
N LEU A 273 -22.98 -24.06 5.77
CA LEU A 273 -22.22 -23.28 4.79
C LEU A 273 -23.16 -22.38 4.03
N LEU A 274 -22.87 -21.07 4.04
CA LEU A 274 -23.53 -20.14 3.15
C LEU A 274 -22.86 -20.21 1.77
N SER A 275 -23.65 -20.48 0.73
CA SER A 275 -23.21 -20.48 -0.66
C SER A 275 -23.94 -19.39 -1.43
N VAL A 276 -23.19 -18.36 -1.84
CA VAL A 276 -23.69 -17.27 -2.68
C VAL A 276 -22.79 -17.14 -3.90
N GLY A 277 -23.36 -17.11 -5.10
CA GLY A 277 -22.58 -16.89 -6.33
C GLY A 277 -22.10 -18.16 -6.99
N ASN A 278 -22.32 -19.33 -6.37
CA ASN A 278 -21.74 -20.58 -6.85
C ASN A 278 -22.70 -21.32 -7.77
N ASP A 279 -22.14 -21.87 -8.83
CA ASP A 279 -22.82 -22.74 -9.78
C ASP A 279 -22.63 -24.21 -9.35
N LEU A 280 -23.55 -24.71 -8.54
CA LEU A 280 -23.55 -26.11 -8.06
C LEU A 280 -24.97 -26.69 -7.97
N SER A 281 -25.11 -28.02 -7.94
CA SER A 281 -26.43 -28.65 -7.95
C SER A 281 -26.97 -28.83 -6.53
N PRO A 282 -28.13 -28.25 -6.16
CA PRO A 282 -28.70 -28.43 -4.82
C PRO A 282 -28.97 -29.89 -4.47
N THR A 283 -29.37 -30.70 -5.46
CA THR A 283 -29.57 -32.16 -5.34
C THR A 283 -28.28 -32.95 -5.21
N ARG A 284 -27.13 -32.30 -5.40
CA ARG A 284 -25.81 -32.90 -5.28
C ARG A 284 -25.02 -32.34 -4.11
N VAL A 285 -25.73 -31.85 -3.10
CA VAL A 285 -25.15 -31.51 -1.80
C VAL A 285 -25.38 -32.65 -0.82
N ASN A 286 -24.32 -33.08 -0.12
CA ASN A 286 -24.37 -34.11 0.92
C ASN A 286 -25.08 -35.42 0.49
N VAL A 287 -24.85 -35.86 -0.74
CA VAL A 287 -25.51 -37.06 -1.29
C VAL A 287 -25.10 -38.31 -0.49
N ASN A 288 -26.06 -39.17 -0.16
CA ASN A 288 -25.87 -40.46 0.53
C ASN A 288 -25.30 -40.38 1.96
N ILE A 289 -25.46 -39.27 2.68
CA ILE A 289 -25.05 -39.16 4.10
C ILE A 289 -26.29 -39.22 5.02
N SER A 290 -26.28 -40.14 5.99
CA SER A 290 -27.28 -40.24 7.06
C SER A 290 -26.67 -39.81 8.41
N GLY A 291 -27.17 -38.71 8.98
CA GLY A 291 -26.72 -38.15 10.28
C GLY A 291 -25.79 -36.93 10.18
N SER A 292 -25.94 -36.01 11.16
CA SER A 292 -25.22 -34.75 11.50
C SER A 292 -24.53 -33.90 10.41
N SER A 293 -24.86 -34.03 9.13
CA SER A 293 -24.45 -33.06 8.10
C SER A 293 -25.29 -31.80 8.20
N GLN A 294 -24.66 -30.65 8.45
CA GLN A 294 -25.34 -29.36 8.41
C GLN A 294 -25.57 -28.92 6.96
N GLY A 295 -26.70 -28.28 6.69
CA GLY A 295 -27.11 -27.87 5.35
C GLY A 295 -26.13 -26.91 4.68
N VAL A 296 -26.16 -26.88 3.35
CA VAL A 296 -25.64 -25.73 2.58
C VAL A 296 -26.82 -24.80 2.39
N GLU A 297 -26.74 -23.61 2.96
CA GLU A 297 -27.71 -22.56 2.76
C GLU A 297 -27.42 -21.88 1.42
N PHE A 298 -28.36 -22.00 0.50
CA PHE A 298 -28.30 -21.32 -0.77
C PHE A 298 -28.98 -19.96 -0.63
N GLN A 299 -28.21 -18.89 -0.81
CA GLN A 299 -28.80 -17.59 -1.08
C GLN A 299 -28.59 -17.30 -2.57
N ALA A 300 -29.68 -16.99 -3.26
CA ALA A 300 -29.68 -16.76 -4.69
C ALA A 300 -28.69 -15.63 -5.03
N SER A 301 -27.69 -15.96 -5.85
CA SER A 301 -26.86 -14.95 -6.48
C SER A 301 -27.42 -14.59 -7.83
N GLU A 302 -27.88 -13.38 -7.89
CA GLU A 302 -28.43 -12.76 -9.08
C GLU A 302 -27.39 -12.44 -10.18
N VAL A 303 -26.10 -12.72 -9.93
CA VAL A 303 -24.99 -12.54 -10.88
C VAL A 303 -24.83 -13.71 -11.87
N ASN A 304 -25.32 -14.92 -11.55
CA ASN A 304 -25.15 -16.09 -12.44
C ASN A 304 -26.20 -16.20 -13.57
N GLU A 305 -27.30 -15.44 -13.51
CA GLU A 305 -28.33 -15.40 -14.57
C GLU A 305 -27.95 -14.47 -15.74
N GLN A 306 -27.19 -13.39 -15.48
CA GLN A 306 -26.76 -12.45 -16.52
C GLN A 306 -25.67 -13.02 -17.44
N ILE A 307 -24.89 -14.00 -16.98
CA ILE A 307 -23.85 -14.66 -17.78
C ILE A 307 -24.43 -15.80 -18.65
N ARG A 308 -25.60 -16.34 -18.30
CA ARG A 308 -26.21 -17.49 -19.01
C ARG A 308 -27.25 -17.13 -20.07
N THR A 309 -27.72 -15.89 -20.19
CA THR A 309 -28.90 -15.54 -20.99
C THR A 309 -28.64 -14.88 -22.35
N VAL A 310 -27.41 -14.89 -22.87
CA VAL A 310 -27.12 -14.51 -24.26
C VAL A 310 -27.27 -15.70 -25.23
N ILE A 311 -28.33 -16.52 -25.14
CA ILE A 311 -28.98 -17.23 -26.27
C ILE A 311 -30.45 -17.49 -25.85
N PRO A 312 -31.48 -17.01 -26.58
CA PRO A 312 -32.85 -16.91 -26.07
C PRO A 312 -33.70 -18.16 -26.31
N ARG A 313 -34.70 -18.38 -25.42
CA ARG A 313 -36.04 -18.85 -25.82
C ARG A 313 -37.12 -18.35 -24.84
N PRO A 314 -38.34 -18.01 -25.32
CA PRO A 314 -39.33 -17.30 -24.51
C PRO A 314 -40.44 -18.19 -23.92
N VAL A 315 -41.30 -17.54 -23.10
CA VAL A 315 -42.73 -17.80 -22.75
C VAL A 315 -42.96 -18.50 -21.37
N PRO A 316 -44.08 -18.26 -20.65
CA PRO A 316 -44.50 -17.07 -19.88
C PRO A 316 -44.79 -17.40 -18.38
N ALA A 317 -44.98 -16.37 -17.54
CA ALA A 317 -45.30 -16.52 -16.11
C ALA A 317 -46.78 -16.88 -15.82
N PRO A 318 -47.08 -17.58 -14.70
CA PRO A 318 -48.37 -17.48 -14.00
C PRO A 318 -48.34 -16.43 -12.87
N PRO A 319 -49.51 -15.95 -12.41
CA PRO A 319 -49.63 -14.71 -11.64
C PRO A 319 -49.42 -14.90 -10.12
N THR A 320 -48.98 -13.80 -9.51
CA THR A 320 -48.84 -13.51 -8.08
C THR A 320 -50.15 -13.50 -7.29
N GLU A 321 -50.09 -13.91 -6.02
CA GLU A 321 -50.96 -13.41 -4.95
C GLU A 321 -50.15 -12.54 -3.98
N GLN A 322 -50.62 -11.31 -3.73
CA GLN A 322 -50.13 -10.38 -2.71
C GLN A 322 -50.90 -10.58 -1.38
N PRO A 323 -50.26 -10.45 -0.21
CA PRO A 323 -50.93 -10.06 1.03
C PRO A 323 -50.94 -8.53 1.21
N PRO A 324 -51.87 -7.98 2.02
CA PRO A 324 -52.30 -6.58 1.96
C PRO A 324 -51.40 -5.59 2.72
N VAL A 325 -51.41 -4.37 2.22
CA VAL A 325 -50.77 -3.15 2.74
C VAL A 325 -51.51 -2.64 3.99
N THR A 326 -50.78 -2.26 5.03
CA THR A 326 -51.29 -1.44 6.16
C THR A 326 -51.03 0.06 5.93
N PRO A 327 -51.91 0.97 6.38
CA PRO A 327 -51.83 2.40 6.07
C PRO A 327 -50.85 3.15 7.00
N PRO A 328 -50.34 4.34 6.59
CA PRO A 328 -49.38 5.11 7.36
C PRO A 328 -50.05 5.95 8.47
N PRO A 329 -49.34 6.30 9.57
CA PRO A 329 -49.84 7.20 10.59
C PRO A 329 -49.72 8.69 10.18
N PRO A 330 -50.50 9.59 10.82
CA PRO A 330 -50.78 10.93 10.31
C PRO A 330 -49.69 11.97 10.61
N THR A 331 -49.63 12.96 9.72
CA THR A 331 -48.73 14.11 9.67
C THR A 331 -48.96 15.13 10.80
N THR A 332 -47.88 15.52 11.49
CA THR A 332 -47.78 16.76 12.29
C THR A 332 -47.01 17.85 11.52
N PRO A 333 -47.35 19.15 11.70
CA PRO A 333 -46.77 20.25 10.93
C PRO A 333 -45.36 20.62 11.41
N PRO A 334 -44.53 21.25 10.54
CA PRO A 334 -43.09 21.37 10.75
C PRO A 334 -42.73 22.47 11.77
N PRO A 335 -41.76 22.23 12.67
CA PRO A 335 -41.16 23.31 13.44
C PRO A 335 -40.25 24.16 12.54
N THR A 336 -40.22 25.44 12.87
CA THR A 336 -39.47 26.55 12.27
C THR A 336 -37.99 26.21 12.02
N GLN A 337 -37.54 26.34 10.77
CA GLN A 337 -36.15 26.10 10.36
C GLN A 337 -35.18 27.15 10.95
N PRO A 338 -34.04 26.72 11.55
CA PRO A 338 -32.90 27.59 11.82
C PRO A 338 -32.20 28.00 10.51
N SER A 339 -31.58 29.18 10.51
CA SER A 339 -30.88 29.77 9.37
C SER A 339 -29.79 28.86 8.76
N PRO A 340 -29.62 28.83 7.42
CA PRO A 340 -28.59 28.05 6.76
C PRO A 340 -27.21 28.68 7.01
N GLY A 341 -26.37 28.02 7.81
CA GLY A 341 -24.95 28.42 7.91
C GLY A 341 -24.13 27.77 9.03
N THR A 342 -24.75 27.46 10.16
CA THR A 342 -24.03 26.88 11.32
C THR A 342 -24.56 25.50 11.62
N LEU A 343 -23.90 24.46 11.08
CA LEU A 343 -24.08 23.06 11.48
C LEU A 343 -23.32 22.84 12.80
N PRO A 344 -24.00 22.84 13.97
CA PRO A 344 -23.31 22.91 15.27
C PRO A 344 -22.56 21.62 15.61
N ASP A 345 -23.10 20.48 15.16
CA ASP A 345 -22.58 19.13 15.38
C ASP A 345 -21.39 18.76 14.48
N VAL A 346 -20.99 19.67 13.60
CA VAL A 346 -19.81 19.51 12.72
C VAL A 346 -18.61 20.32 13.24
N VAL A 347 -18.80 21.25 14.17
CA VAL A 347 -17.72 22.09 14.70
C VAL A 347 -16.67 21.21 15.42
N GLY A 348 -15.42 21.27 14.97
CA GLY A 348 -14.32 20.46 15.51
C GLY A 348 -14.28 19.02 14.98
N HIS A 349 -15.20 18.65 14.09
CA HIS A 349 -15.25 17.32 13.48
C HIS A 349 -14.19 17.20 12.37
N TRP A 350 -13.53 16.05 12.21
CA TRP A 350 -12.46 15.85 11.22
C TRP A 350 -12.90 16.10 9.76
N ALA A 351 -14.17 15.84 9.46
CA ALA A 351 -14.78 16.08 8.15
C ALA A 351 -15.33 17.51 7.96
N GLU A 352 -15.25 18.38 8.97
CA GLU A 352 -15.80 19.75 8.96
C GLU A 352 -15.48 20.54 7.69
N PRO A 353 -14.20 20.69 7.26
CA PRO A 353 -13.90 21.54 6.11
C PRO A 353 -14.51 21.01 4.81
N PHE A 354 -14.63 19.68 4.67
CA PHE A 354 -15.27 19.05 3.52
C PHE A 354 -16.79 19.24 3.52
N ILE A 355 -17.42 19.03 4.68
CA ILE A 355 -18.88 19.17 4.85
C ILE A 355 -19.29 20.62 4.58
N ARG A 356 -18.63 21.60 5.21
CA ARG A 356 -18.91 23.03 4.99
C ARG A 356 -18.77 23.41 3.52
N ALA A 357 -17.70 22.97 2.88
CA ALA A 357 -17.46 23.25 1.47
C ALA A 357 -18.56 22.67 0.56
N LEU A 358 -19.09 21.49 0.85
CA LEU A 358 -20.21 20.92 0.09
C LEU A 358 -21.55 21.63 0.36
N VAL A 359 -21.77 22.10 1.58
CA VAL A 359 -22.97 22.88 1.97
C VAL A 359 -22.98 24.24 1.27
N GLU A 360 -21.85 24.95 1.26
CA GLU A 360 -21.69 26.22 0.54
C GLU A 360 -21.99 26.09 -0.96
N ARG A 361 -21.70 24.92 -1.54
CA ARG A 361 -21.98 24.59 -2.94
C ARG A 361 -23.42 24.11 -3.17
N SER A 362 -24.24 24.05 -2.12
CA SER A 362 -25.60 23.49 -2.14
C SER A 362 -25.66 22.02 -2.63
N LEU A 363 -24.56 21.26 -2.47
CA LEU A 363 -24.48 19.86 -2.90
C LEU A 363 -24.99 18.90 -1.82
N ILE A 364 -24.79 19.25 -0.55
CA ILE A 364 -25.30 18.52 0.62
C ILE A 364 -25.98 19.50 1.59
N GLY A 365 -26.82 19.00 2.49
CA GLY A 365 -27.53 19.81 3.48
C GLY A 365 -27.72 19.09 4.81
N GLY A 366 -28.08 19.87 5.84
CA GLY A 366 -28.44 19.38 7.17
C GLY A 366 -29.91 18.95 7.28
N TYR A 367 -30.27 18.45 8.46
CA TYR A 367 -31.63 18.12 8.84
C TYR A 367 -32.42 19.39 9.23
N PRO A 368 -33.77 19.33 9.27
CA PRO A 368 -34.59 20.45 9.70
C PRO A 368 -34.27 21.00 11.10
N ASP A 369 -33.65 20.18 11.95
CA ASP A 369 -33.17 20.55 13.29
C ASP A 369 -31.85 21.35 13.27
N GLY A 370 -31.29 21.64 12.09
CA GLY A 370 -30.06 22.40 11.92
C GLY A 370 -28.76 21.58 12.03
N THR A 371 -28.84 20.27 12.24
CA THR A 371 -27.67 19.38 12.38
C THR A 371 -27.30 18.67 11.09
N PHE A 372 -26.06 18.17 10.96
CA PHE A 372 -25.63 17.34 9.83
C PHE A 372 -25.73 15.84 10.10
N LYS A 373 -25.57 15.43 11.36
CA LYS A 373 -25.47 14.07 11.89
C LYS A 373 -24.34 13.26 11.21
N PRO A 374 -23.06 13.65 11.39
CA PRO A 374 -21.93 13.10 10.65
C PRO A 374 -21.74 11.59 10.81
N GLU A 375 -22.02 11.05 11.99
CA GLU A 375 -21.77 9.64 12.34
C GLU A 375 -22.88 8.67 11.94
N ILE A 376 -24.01 9.17 11.41
CA ILE A 376 -25.11 8.31 11.00
C ILE A 376 -24.77 7.65 9.66
N SER A 377 -24.95 6.33 9.58
CA SER A 377 -24.84 5.57 8.34
C SER A 377 -25.82 6.05 7.28
N ILE A 378 -25.39 6.05 6.01
CA ILE A 378 -26.23 6.47 4.90
C ILE A 378 -26.86 5.28 4.18
N ASN A 379 -28.14 5.40 3.83
CA ASN A 379 -28.83 4.40 3.01
C ASN A 379 -28.71 4.68 1.51
N ARG A 380 -29.11 3.68 0.71
CA ARG A 380 -29.00 3.71 -0.75
C ARG A 380 -29.78 4.85 -1.40
N ALA A 381 -30.97 5.19 -0.90
CA ALA A 381 -31.74 6.32 -1.42
C ALA A 381 -31.07 7.66 -1.13
N GLN A 382 -30.56 7.85 0.09
CA GLN A 382 -29.82 9.05 0.47
C GLN A 382 -28.53 9.20 -0.34
N TYR A 383 -27.78 8.11 -0.52
CA TYR A 383 -26.59 8.11 -1.35
C TYR A 383 -26.89 8.50 -2.81
N ALA A 384 -27.95 7.94 -3.41
CA ALA A 384 -28.39 8.30 -4.76
C ALA A 384 -28.71 9.80 -4.89
N ALA A 385 -29.41 10.36 -3.90
CA ALA A 385 -29.72 11.79 -3.84
C ALA A 385 -28.46 12.67 -3.77
N LEU A 386 -27.44 12.26 -3.01
CA LEU A 386 -26.16 12.97 -2.95
C LEU A 386 -25.43 12.92 -4.30
N ILE A 387 -25.36 11.76 -4.96
CA ILE A 387 -24.72 11.60 -6.26
C ILE A 387 -25.43 12.42 -7.35
N ALA A 388 -26.76 12.35 -7.41
CA ALA A 388 -27.58 13.06 -8.38
C ALA A 388 -27.46 14.60 -8.29
N ARG A 389 -27.13 15.10 -7.10
CA ARG A 389 -26.82 16.51 -6.83
C ARG A 389 -25.36 16.86 -7.13
N ALA A 390 -24.42 16.02 -6.71
CA ALA A 390 -22.99 16.27 -6.83
C ALA A 390 -22.48 16.18 -8.28
N PHE A 391 -23.09 15.33 -9.11
CA PHE A 391 -22.63 15.06 -10.46
C PHE A 391 -23.73 15.25 -11.51
N THR A 392 -23.29 15.68 -12.69
CA THR A 392 -24.09 15.74 -13.91
C THR A 392 -23.21 15.18 -15.01
N LEU A 393 -23.46 13.93 -15.39
CA LEU A 393 -22.75 13.18 -16.42
C LEU A 393 -23.75 12.72 -17.48
N PRO A 394 -23.31 12.42 -18.71
CA PRO A 394 -24.18 11.82 -19.73
C PRO A 394 -24.78 10.50 -19.24
N ASP A 395 -26.01 10.23 -19.68
CA ASP A 395 -26.66 8.93 -19.42
C ASP A 395 -25.89 7.82 -20.14
N ARG A 396 -25.50 6.80 -19.38
CA ARG A 396 -24.75 5.64 -19.87
C ARG A 396 -25.62 4.41 -20.04
N ARG A 397 -26.80 4.41 -19.43
CA ARG A 397 -27.79 3.33 -19.53
C ARG A 397 -29.19 3.90 -19.35
N SER A 398 -30.16 3.17 -19.88
CA SER A 398 -31.57 3.42 -19.58
C SER A 398 -31.82 3.22 -18.10
N SER A 399 -32.54 4.15 -17.47
CA SER A 399 -32.97 3.99 -16.08
C SER A 399 -33.98 2.85 -15.96
N SER A 400 -33.78 1.98 -14.98
CA SER A 400 -34.68 0.89 -14.65
C SER A 400 -35.75 1.38 -13.67
N SER A 401 -36.98 0.88 -13.79
CA SER A 401 -37.98 1.03 -12.73
C SER A 401 -37.79 -0.09 -11.71
N PHE A 402 -37.54 0.26 -10.44
CA PHE A 402 -37.37 -0.74 -9.38
C PHE A 402 -38.71 -1.08 -8.71
N VAL A 403 -38.94 -2.36 -8.44
CA VAL A 403 -40.24 -2.86 -7.92
C VAL A 403 -40.55 -2.35 -6.51
N ASP A 404 -39.53 -2.02 -5.73
CA ASP A 404 -39.61 -1.49 -4.37
C ASP A 404 -39.39 0.02 -4.28
N VAL A 405 -39.36 0.72 -5.43
CA VAL A 405 -39.28 2.19 -5.50
C VAL A 405 -40.53 2.71 -6.21
N PRO A 406 -41.60 3.03 -5.47
CA PRO A 406 -42.79 3.66 -6.02
C PRO A 406 -42.45 4.95 -6.77
N ALA A 407 -43.23 5.28 -7.81
CA ALA A 407 -43.03 6.51 -8.59
C ALA A 407 -43.12 7.80 -7.75
N ASN A 408 -43.88 7.76 -6.64
CA ASN A 408 -43.99 8.86 -5.67
C ASN A 408 -42.98 8.79 -4.52
N PHE A 409 -42.03 7.84 -4.56
CA PHE A 409 -40.96 7.76 -3.56
C PHE A 409 -40.06 9.00 -3.68
N TRP A 410 -39.73 9.63 -2.55
CA TRP A 410 -39.04 10.92 -2.52
C TRP A 410 -37.70 10.97 -3.28
N ALA A 411 -37.02 9.82 -3.41
CA ALA A 411 -35.75 9.70 -4.12
C ALA A 411 -35.88 9.04 -5.51
N ALA A 412 -37.08 8.76 -6.01
CA ALA A 412 -37.27 8.01 -7.26
C ALA A 412 -36.50 8.62 -8.43
N GLU A 413 -36.60 9.93 -8.64
CA GLU A 413 -35.87 10.65 -9.69
C GLU A 413 -34.35 10.63 -9.48
N ALA A 414 -33.90 10.79 -8.22
CA ALA A 414 -32.48 10.77 -7.90
C ALA A 414 -31.86 9.38 -8.10
N ILE A 415 -32.60 8.32 -7.76
CA ILE A 415 -32.23 6.93 -7.98
C ILE A 415 -32.10 6.67 -9.48
N ALA A 416 -33.12 7.03 -10.27
CA ALA A 416 -33.10 6.87 -11.72
C ALA A 416 -31.93 7.62 -12.37
N LYS A 417 -31.65 8.85 -11.92
CA LYS A 417 -30.54 9.66 -12.44
C LYS A 417 -29.17 9.09 -12.05
N ALA A 418 -28.97 8.70 -10.79
CA ALA A 418 -27.71 8.12 -10.34
C ALA A 418 -27.45 6.75 -10.99
N GLU A 419 -28.51 5.99 -11.26
CA GLU A 419 -28.43 4.79 -12.08
C GLU A 419 -28.03 5.15 -13.51
N ALA A 420 -28.75 6.02 -14.20
CA ALA A 420 -28.46 6.41 -15.59
C ALA A 420 -27.01 6.88 -15.78
N MET A 421 -26.45 7.64 -14.83
CA MET A 421 -25.05 8.08 -14.83
C MET A 421 -24.02 6.95 -14.56
N GLY A 422 -24.45 5.77 -14.10
CA GLY A 422 -23.57 4.61 -13.88
C GLY A 422 -23.00 4.46 -12.47
N PHE A 423 -23.47 5.22 -11.47
CA PHE A 423 -22.96 5.12 -10.10
C PHE A 423 -23.52 3.92 -9.35
N ILE A 424 -24.84 3.75 -9.38
CA ILE A 424 -25.55 2.75 -8.57
C ILE A 424 -26.34 1.80 -9.44
N VAL A 425 -26.35 0.51 -9.11
CA VAL A 425 -27.19 -0.46 -9.82
C VAL A 425 -28.23 -1.02 -8.85
N GLY A 426 -29.41 -1.38 -9.36
CA GLY A 426 -30.35 -2.19 -8.59
C GLY A 426 -29.88 -3.62 -8.43
N PHE A 427 -30.56 -4.34 -7.56
CA PHE A 427 -30.41 -5.77 -7.39
C PHE A 427 -31.14 -6.48 -8.55
N PRO A 428 -30.61 -7.59 -9.06
CA PRO A 428 -31.28 -8.27 -10.17
C PRO A 428 -32.66 -8.89 -9.87
N ASP A 429 -33.16 -8.91 -8.63
CA ASP A 429 -34.60 -9.12 -8.27
C ASP A 429 -35.48 -7.95 -8.72
N GLY A 430 -34.89 -6.91 -9.33
CA GLY A 430 -35.55 -5.69 -9.72
C GLY A 430 -35.76 -4.73 -8.56
N THR A 431 -35.22 -5.00 -7.37
CA THR A 431 -35.28 -4.09 -6.23
C THR A 431 -34.10 -3.12 -6.23
N PHE A 432 -34.28 -1.99 -5.55
CA PHE A 432 -33.22 -1.02 -5.26
C PHE A 432 -32.79 -1.06 -3.81
N ARG A 433 -33.65 -1.52 -2.89
CA ARG A 433 -33.49 -1.55 -1.42
C ARG A 433 -33.14 -0.16 -0.86
N PRO A 434 -34.05 0.83 -1.02
CA PRO A 434 -33.75 2.23 -0.74
C PRO A 434 -33.36 2.52 0.72
N THR A 435 -33.83 1.70 1.67
CA THR A 435 -33.59 1.86 3.11
C THR A 435 -32.35 1.10 3.61
N GLN A 436 -31.73 0.26 2.78
CA GLN A 436 -30.53 -0.49 3.15
C GLN A 436 -29.31 0.44 3.19
N ASN A 437 -28.46 0.30 4.21
CA ASN A 437 -27.20 1.04 4.33
C ASN A 437 -26.19 0.62 3.26
N LEU A 438 -25.34 1.55 2.83
CA LEU A 438 -24.15 1.22 2.04
C LEU A 438 -22.98 0.89 2.94
N THR A 439 -22.18 -0.09 2.52
CA THR A 439 -20.83 -0.27 3.07
C THR A 439 -19.82 0.69 2.44
N ARG A 440 -18.71 0.93 3.14
CA ARG A 440 -17.58 1.74 2.64
C ARG A 440 -17.05 1.26 1.29
N VAL A 441 -16.93 -0.07 1.10
CA VAL A 441 -16.47 -0.62 -0.17
C VAL A 441 -17.45 -0.37 -1.31
N GLN A 442 -18.76 -0.48 -1.06
CA GLN A 442 -19.78 -0.25 -2.08
C GLN A 442 -19.80 1.22 -2.54
N ALA A 443 -19.70 2.17 -1.61
CA ALA A 443 -19.63 3.58 -1.94
C ALA A 443 -18.37 3.91 -2.76
N THR A 444 -17.24 3.27 -2.44
CA THR A 444 -15.97 3.43 -3.17
C THR A 444 -16.07 2.92 -4.60
N VAL A 445 -16.58 1.69 -4.78
CA VAL A 445 -16.78 1.07 -6.11
C VAL A 445 -17.74 1.90 -6.96
N SER A 446 -18.84 2.37 -6.36
CA SER A 446 -19.82 3.23 -7.03
C SER A 446 -19.20 4.55 -7.53
N LEU A 447 -18.40 5.24 -6.71
CA LEU A 447 -17.73 6.47 -7.12
C LEU A 447 -16.72 6.23 -8.24
N VAL A 448 -15.93 5.15 -8.17
CA VAL A 448 -14.93 4.83 -9.20
C VAL A 448 -15.57 4.46 -10.53
N GLY A 449 -16.60 3.60 -10.49
CA GLY A 449 -17.33 3.18 -11.67
C GLY A 449 -18.12 4.35 -12.30
N GLY A 450 -18.88 5.08 -11.49
CA GLY A 450 -19.67 6.22 -11.96
C GLY A 450 -18.84 7.38 -12.50
N LEU A 451 -17.58 7.52 -12.09
CA LEU A 451 -16.66 8.52 -12.63
C LEU A 451 -15.74 7.99 -13.73
N GLU A 452 -15.84 6.70 -14.08
CA GLU A 452 -14.94 6.00 -15.03
C GLU A 452 -13.45 6.22 -14.70
N LEU A 453 -13.12 6.22 -13.41
CA LEU A 453 -11.73 6.40 -12.99
C LEU A 453 -10.91 5.16 -13.34
N SER A 454 -9.68 5.38 -13.79
CA SER A 454 -8.77 4.32 -14.24
C SER A 454 -7.31 4.61 -13.85
N GLY A 455 -6.44 3.62 -14.02
CA GLY A 455 -4.99 3.75 -13.89
C GLY A 455 -4.43 3.47 -12.49
N SER A 456 -4.55 2.23 -12.01
CA SER A 456 -3.92 1.77 -10.76
C SER A 456 -3.62 0.28 -10.83
N THR A 457 -2.78 -0.21 -9.92
CA THR A 457 -2.47 -1.64 -9.74
C THR A 457 -2.79 -2.08 -8.31
N PRO A 458 -3.09 -3.37 -8.03
CA PRO A 458 -3.40 -3.85 -6.68
C PRO A 458 -2.32 -3.57 -5.63
N GLU A 459 -1.07 -3.33 -6.05
CA GLU A 459 0.04 -2.97 -5.17
C GLU A 459 -0.18 -1.66 -4.40
N THR A 460 -1.04 -0.75 -4.87
CA THR A 460 -1.36 0.48 -4.14
C THR A 460 -2.13 0.21 -2.84
N LEU A 461 -2.76 -0.96 -2.72
CA LEU A 461 -3.48 -1.39 -1.51
C LEU A 461 -2.56 -1.80 -0.36
N ASN A 462 -1.24 -1.89 -0.58
CA ASN A 462 -0.28 -2.20 0.49
C ASN A 462 -0.27 -1.17 1.62
N VAL A 463 -0.85 0.02 1.40
CA VAL A 463 -1.10 1.01 2.46
C VAL A 463 -2.09 0.51 3.50
N TYR A 464 -2.98 -0.44 3.16
CA TYR A 464 -4.00 -0.97 4.07
C TYR A 464 -3.54 -2.26 4.76
N ARG A 465 -3.66 -2.29 6.09
CA ARG A 465 -3.39 -3.46 6.94
C ARG A 465 -4.49 -4.51 6.83
N ASP A 466 -5.72 -4.05 6.61
CA ASP A 466 -6.94 -4.85 6.43
C ASP A 466 -7.28 -5.10 4.95
N ARG A 467 -6.31 -4.92 4.03
CA ARG A 467 -6.54 -5.18 2.59
C ARG A 467 -7.04 -6.59 2.26
N ALA A 468 -6.78 -7.56 3.14
CA ALA A 468 -7.28 -8.92 3.00
C ALA A 468 -8.81 -9.03 3.18
N GLU A 469 -9.43 -8.05 3.82
CA GLU A 469 -10.88 -7.95 3.98
C GLU A 469 -11.56 -7.28 2.77
N ILE A 470 -10.78 -6.67 1.86
CA ILE A 470 -11.32 -6.02 0.66
C ILE A 470 -11.82 -7.12 -0.30
N PRO A 471 -13.12 -7.17 -0.61
CA PRO A 471 -13.66 -8.11 -1.59
C PRO A 471 -12.93 -8.01 -2.93
N THR A 472 -12.72 -9.14 -3.60
CA THR A 472 -11.89 -9.18 -4.81
C THR A 472 -12.46 -8.30 -5.94
N TYR A 473 -13.80 -8.23 -6.08
CA TYR A 473 -14.44 -7.32 -7.07
C TYR A 473 -14.10 -5.85 -6.82
N ALA A 474 -13.79 -5.49 -5.58
CA ALA A 474 -13.46 -4.15 -5.16
C ALA A 474 -11.95 -3.89 -5.11
N THR A 475 -11.09 -4.89 -5.32
CA THR A 475 -9.63 -4.71 -5.28
C THR A 475 -9.18 -3.63 -6.26
N VAL A 476 -9.57 -3.73 -7.54
CA VAL A 476 -9.17 -2.73 -8.55
C VAL A 476 -9.85 -1.38 -8.30
N PRO A 477 -11.16 -1.29 -8.06
CA PRO A 477 -11.79 -0.01 -7.73
C PRO A 477 -11.20 0.68 -6.49
N VAL A 478 -10.98 -0.04 -5.40
CA VAL A 478 -10.37 0.54 -4.19
C VAL A 478 -8.94 0.98 -4.50
N ALA A 479 -8.15 0.18 -5.24
CA ALA A 479 -6.81 0.57 -5.65
C ALA A 479 -6.81 1.85 -6.50
N ILE A 480 -7.81 2.03 -7.38
CA ILE A 480 -8.00 3.25 -8.16
C ILE A 480 -8.40 4.41 -7.24
N ALA A 481 -9.36 4.20 -6.33
CA ALA A 481 -9.80 5.22 -5.39
C ALA A 481 -8.65 5.71 -4.50
N THR A 482 -7.83 4.81 -3.98
CA THR A 482 -6.62 5.13 -3.20
C THR A 482 -5.63 5.93 -4.04
N GLN A 483 -5.33 5.45 -5.25
CA GLN A 483 -4.41 6.10 -6.19
C GLN A 483 -4.88 7.52 -6.57
N LYS A 484 -6.19 7.71 -6.73
CA LYS A 484 -6.82 8.99 -7.04
C LYS A 484 -7.15 9.83 -5.79
N ARG A 485 -6.76 9.36 -4.60
CA ARG A 485 -6.99 10.01 -3.29
C ARG A 485 -8.45 10.31 -2.97
N LEU A 486 -9.35 9.46 -3.47
CA LEU A 486 -10.76 9.49 -3.10
C LEU A 486 -10.99 8.97 -1.68
N VAL A 487 -10.11 8.08 -1.20
CA VAL A 487 -10.24 7.42 0.09
C VAL A 487 -9.65 8.30 1.19
N VAL A 488 -10.46 8.57 2.21
CA VAL A 488 -10.07 9.28 3.43
C VAL A 488 -10.44 8.39 4.62
N ASN A 489 -9.44 7.97 5.39
CA ASN A 489 -9.65 7.05 6.52
C ASN A 489 -9.30 7.76 7.82
N HIS A 490 -10.33 8.02 8.61
CA HIS A 490 -10.22 8.56 9.94
C HIS A 490 -10.56 7.47 10.97
N PRO A 491 -9.82 7.36 12.08
CA PRO A 491 -8.62 8.13 12.42
C PRO A 491 -7.33 7.55 11.79
N ASP A 492 -7.36 6.33 11.24
CA ASP A 492 -6.18 5.61 10.75
C ASP A 492 -6.17 5.49 9.21
N PRO A 493 -5.30 6.24 8.50
CA PRO A 493 -5.07 6.12 7.06
C PRO A 493 -4.79 4.69 6.56
N SER A 494 -4.25 3.82 7.43
CA SER A 494 -3.83 2.45 7.09
C SER A 494 -4.91 1.38 7.25
N ARG A 495 -6.16 1.75 7.58
CA ARG A 495 -7.31 0.84 7.70
C ARG A 495 -8.43 1.28 6.77
N PHE A 496 -8.81 0.45 5.80
CA PHE A 496 -9.87 0.76 4.85
C PHE A 496 -11.28 0.45 5.38
N GLU A 497 -11.41 -0.60 6.18
CA GLU A 497 -12.66 -1.09 6.78
C GLU A 497 -13.76 -1.33 5.72
N PRO A 498 -13.55 -2.29 4.80
CA PRO A 498 -14.38 -2.43 3.61
C PRO A 498 -15.84 -2.77 3.91
N LEU A 499 -16.10 -3.51 5.00
CA LEU A 499 -17.39 -4.15 5.27
C LEU A 499 -18.27 -3.39 6.27
N ILE A 500 -17.82 -2.25 6.81
CA ILE A 500 -18.64 -1.42 7.70
C ILE A 500 -19.56 -0.50 6.90
N ASP A 501 -20.70 -0.15 7.48
CA ASP A 501 -21.61 0.85 6.95
C ASP A 501 -20.90 2.22 6.88
N ILE A 502 -21.02 2.91 5.74
CA ILE A 502 -20.40 4.21 5.53
C ILE A 502 -21.25 5.32 6.16
N THR A 503 -20.60 6.22 6.90
CA THR A 503 -21.26 7.35 7.54
C THR A 503 -21.49 8.53 6.58
N ARG A 504 -22.37 9.44 6.99
CA ARG A 504 -22.63 10.69 6.26
C ARG A 504 -21.38 11.58 6.13
N ALA A 505 -20.51 11.60 7.14
CA ALA A 505 -19.25 12.33 7.07
C ALA A 505 -18.30 11.71 6.04
N GLU A 506 -18.11 10.39 6.09
CA GLU A 506 -17.20 9.69 5.19
C GLU A 506 -17.60 9.87 3.73
N ILE A 507 -18.89 9.70 3.41
CA ILE A 507 -19.35 9.85 2.04
C ILE A 507 -19.28 11.30 1.55
N ALA A 508 -19.52 12.29 2.42
CA ALA A 508 -19.34 13.70 2.09
C ALA A 508 -17.87 13.99 1.70
N VAL A 509 -16.92 13.49 2.48
CA VAL A 509 -15.50 13.66 2.21
C VAL A 509 -15.11 12.98 0.89
N MET A 510 -15.56 11.74 0.65
CA MET A 510 -15.28 11.02 -0.60
C MET A 510 -15.88 11.72 -1.82
N ILE A 511 -17.10 12.27 -1.72
CA ILE A 511 -17.71 13.09 -2.80
C ILE A 511 -16.88 14.34 -3.04
N TYR A 512 -16.41 15.02 -1.99
CA TYR A 512 -15.54 16.18 -2.17
C TYR A 512 -14.23 15.81 -2.86
N GLN A 513 -13.57 14.73 -2.44
CA GLN A 513 -12.36 14.24 -3.11
C GLN A 513 -12.62 13.85 -4.57
N ALA A 514 -13.78 13.27 -4.88
CA ALA A 514 -14.19 13.01 -6.26
C ALA A 514 -14.37 14.30 -7.09
N LEU A 515 -14.91 15.37 -6.50
CA LEU A 515 -14.96 16.69 -7.15
C LEU A 515 -13.56 17.25 -7.38
N VAL A 516 -12.65 17.07 -6.44
CA VAL A 516 -11.23 17.46 -6.60
C VAL A 516 -10.57 16.66 -7.73
N ALA A 517 -10.72 15.33 -7.73
CA ALA A 517 -10.15 14.43 -8.72
C ALA A 517 -10.66 14.70 -10.15
N THR A 518 -11.88 15.23 -10.28
CA THR A 518 -12.48 15.64 -11.57
C THR A 518 -12.29 17.12 -11.91
N GLY A 519 -11.57 17.88 -11.08
CA GLY A 519 -11.30 19.32 -11.29
C GLY A 519 -12.48 20.25 -11.04
N LYS A 520 -13.52 19.78 -10.37
CA LYS A 520 -14.75 20.54 -10.02
C LYS A 520 -14.66 21.22 -8.65
N ALA A 521 -13.67 20.89 -7.82
CA ALA A 521 -13.43 21.53 -6.52
C ALA A 521 -11.93 21.76 -6.28
N ARG A 522 -11.63 22.73 -5.40
CA ARG A 522 -10.27 22.95 -4.88
C ARG A 522 -9.97 21.89 -3.83
N ALA A 523 -8.71 21.45 -3.73
CA ALA A 523 -8.34 20.49 -2.71
C ALA A 523 -8.42 21.10 -1.31
N ILE A 524 -8.85 20.29 -0.35
CA ILE A 524 -8.79 20.58 1.08
C ILE A 524 -7.78 19.60 1.68
N GLY A 525 -6.77 20.12 2.38
CA GLY A 525 -5.78 19.30 3.06
C GLY A 525 -6.40 18.55 4.23
N SER A 526 -6.03 17.27 4.40
CA SER A 526 -6.40 16.47 5.56
C SER A 526 -5.35 15.39 5.79
N PRO A 527 -4.93 15.14 7.04
CA PRO A 527 -3.99 14.07 7.38
C PRO A 527 -4.59 12.67 7.14
N TYR A 528 -5.90 12.59 6.97
CA TYR A 528 -6.64 11.34 6.78
C TYR A 528 -6.76 10.93 5.31
N ILE A 529 -6.36 11.80 4.37
CA ILE A 529 -6.37 11.46 2.93
C ILE A 529 -5.31 10.38 2.70
N VAL A 530 -5.74 9.22 2.20
CA VAL A 530 -4.84 8.10 2.00
C VAL A 530 -3.94 8.39 0.81
N MET A 531 -2.63 8.38 1.06
CA MET A 531 -1.61 8.56 0.04
C MET A 531 -1.16 7.18 -0.46
N PRO A 532 -1.16 6.93 -1.79
CA PRO A 532 -0.58 5.71 -2.34
C PRO A 532 0.92 5.62 -2.02
N SER A 533 1.42 4.41 -1.78
CA SER A 533 2.83 4.21 -1.41
C SER A 533 3.77 4.69 -2.53
N ALA A 534 4.61 5.67 -2.22
CA ALA A 534 5.69 6.12 -3.10
C ALA A 534 6.71 5.01 -3.42
N ALA A 535 6.78 3.96 -2.57
CA ALA A 535 7.63 2.80 -2.79
C ALA A 535 7.08 1.81 -3.83
N ALA A 536 5.78 1.88 -4.18
CA ALA A 536 5.16 0.99 -5.16
C ALA A 536 5.52 1.36 -6.61
N VAL A 537 5.93 2.61 -6.86
CA VAL A 537 6.35 3.09 -8.18
C VAL A 537 7.86 3.33 -8.16
N SER A 538 8.65 2.34 -8.60
CA SER A 538 10.11 2.46 -8.68
C SER A 538 10.60 2.50 -10.12
N PHE A 539 11.35 3.55 -10.46
CA PHE A 539 12.14 3.61 -11.70
C PHE A 539 13.57 3.18 -11.41
N SER A 540 14.16 2.36 -12.29
CA SER A 540 15.47 1.74 -12.01
C SER A 540 16.62 2.75 -11.89
N ASP A 541 16.51 3.90 -12.56
CA ASP A 541 17.53 4.95 -12.66
C ASP A 541 17.26 6.17 -11.77
N VAL A 542 16.27 6.10 -10.89
CA VAL A 542 15.94 7.18 -9.93
C VAL A 542 16.41 6.84 -8.51
N ARG A 543 16.81 5.59 -8.25
CA ARG A 543 17.31 5.17 -6.93
C ARG A 543 18.56 5.98 -6.57
N SER A 544 18.56 6.58 -5.38
CA SER A 544 19.64 7.43 -4.85
C SER A 544 19.86 8.73 -5.65
N HIS A 545 18.95 9.09 -6.54
CA HIS A 545 18.98 10.36 -7.26
C HIS A 545 18.42 11.49 -6.39
N TRP A 546 18.96 12.72 -6.47
CA TRP A 546 18.55 13.84 -5.60
C TRP A 546 17.05 14.19 -5.68
N GLY A 547 16.46 13.96 -6.85
CA GLY A 547 15.04 14.19 -7.13
C GLY A 547 14.14 12.98 -6.88
N GLU A 548 14.66 11.91 -6.26
CA GLU A 548 13.96 10.63 -6.10
C GLU A 548 12.59 10.78 -5.47
N ASP A 549 12.50 11.44 -4.32
CA ASP A 549 11.25 11.59 -3.59
C ASP A 549 10.21 12.40 -4.37
N PHE A 550 10.63 13.43 -5.11
CA PHE A 550 9.73 14.22 -5.94
C PHE A 550 9.19 13.42 -7.12
N VAL A 551 10.06 12.67 -7.79
CA VAL A 551 9.70 11.80 -8.92
C VAL A 551 8.76 10.70 -8.45
N ARG A 552 9.12 9.97 -7.38
CA ARG A 552 8.26 8.94 -6.81
C ARG A 552 6.94 9.52 -6.31
N GLY A 553 6.97 10.70 -5.71
CA GLY A 553 5.80 11.40 -5.21
C GLY A 553 4.81 11.79 -6.32
N LEU A 554 5.28 12.27 -7.47
CA LEU A 554 4.41 12.54 -8.62
C LEU A 554 3.94 11.25 -9.31
N ALA A 555 4.82 10.25 -9.40
CA ALA A 555 4.51 8.99 -10.07
C ALA A 555 3.50 8.17 -9.27
N SER A 556 3.62 8.16 -7.94
CA SER A 556 2.63 7.56 -7.05
C SER A 556 1.30 8.30 -7.07
N GLN A 557 1.22 9.52 -7.60
CA GLN A 557 -0.04 10.23 -7.84
C GLN A 557 -0.59 10.02 -9.25
N GLY A 558 0.14 9.30 -10.10
CA GLY A 558 -0.22 9.07 -11.50
C GLY A 558 -0.08 10.32 -12.37
N PHE A 559 0.66 11.35 -11.92
CA PHE A 559 0.89 12.56 -12.71
C PHE A 559 2.01 12.41 -13.72
N ILE A 560 2.95 11.51 -13.45
CA ILE A 560 4.06 11.17 -14.34
C ILE A 560 4.20 9.66 -14.47
N SER A 561 4.73 9.22 -15.61
CA SER A 561 5.08 7.83 -15.90
C SER A 561 6.52 7.71 -16.38
N GLY A 562 7.08 6.51 -16.24
CA GLY A 562 8.38 6.15 -16.83
C GLY A 562 8.23 5.69 -18.27
N PHE A 563 9.35 5.31 -18.86
CA PHE A 563 9.44 4.68 -20.18
C PHE A 563 9.13 3.18 -20.08
N GLU A 564 8.81 2.56 -21.22
CA GLU A 564 8.48 1.13 -21.29
C GLU A 564 9.62 0.22 -20.80
N ASP A 565 10.86 0.72 -20.83
CA ASP A 565 12.05 0.03 -20.34
C ASP A 565 12.21 0.09 -18.80
N GLY A 566 11.26 0.69 -18.08
CA GLY A 566 11.27 0.82 -16.62
C GLY A 566 12.11 1.97 -16.06
N ARG A 567 12.69 2.81 -16.92
CA ARG A 567 13.46 4.00 -16.52
C ARG A 567 12.60 5.26 -16.49
N PHE A 568 13.07 6.28 -15.76
CA PHE A 568 12.51 7.63 -15.77
C PHE A 568 13.39 8.62 -16.51
N GLN A 569 14.68 8.39 -16.62
CA GLN A 569 15.70 9.28 -17.18
C GLN A 569 15.74 10.65 -16.46
N PRO A 570 16.02 10.69 -15.14
CA PRO A 570 15.86 11.90 -14.33
C PRO A 570 16.72 13.09 -14.79
N ASP A 571 17.92 12.83 -15.31
CA ASP A 571 18.83 13.85 -15.84
C ASP A 571 18.60 14.20 -17.32
N GLY A 572 17.73 13.45 -18.00
CA GLY A 572 17.37 13.72 -19.39
C GLY A 572 16.55 15.00 -19.52
N PRO A 573 16.70 15.77 -20.61
CA PRO A 573 15.87 16.93 -20.86
C PRO A 573 14.42 16.52 -21.12
N ILE A 574 13.47 17.43 -20.87
CA ILE A 574 12.04 17.22 -21.12
C ILE A 574 11.51 18.15 -22.21
N THR A 575 10.69 17.59 -23.10
CA THR A 575 10.06 18.36 -24.20
C THR A 575 8.88 19.19 -23.70
N ARG A 576 8.54 20.25 -24.45
CA ARG A 576 7.37 21.11 -24.18
C ARG A 576 6.05 20.30 -24.21
N ALA A 577 5.91 19.32 -25.09
CA ALA A 577 4.75 18.43 -25.15
C ALA A 577 4.62 17.54 -23.89
N GLN A 578 5.73 16.92 -23.45
CA GLN A 578 5.75 16.14 -22.21
C GLN A 578 5.42 17.01 -20.99
N TYR A 579 6.00 18.21 -20.91
CA TYR A 579 5.69 19.15 -19.84
C TYR A 579 4.21 19.56 -19.84
N ALA A 580 3.60 19.81 -21.01
CA ALA A 580 2.18 20.12 -21.11
C ALA A 580 1.30 18.98 -20.56
N ALA A 581 1.64 17.73 -20.84
CA ALA A 581 0.93 16.56 -20.30
C ALA A 581 1.03 16.50 -18.77
N ILE A 582 2.23 16.70 -18.20
CA ILE A 582 2.43 16.74 -16.74
C ILE A 582 1.58 17.86 -16.12
N MET A 583 1.61 19.06 -16.69
CA MET A 583 0.87 20.21 -16.18
C MET A 583 -0.65 20.01 -16.22
N VAL A 584 -1.18 19.42 -17.30
CA VAL A 584 -2.62 19.12 -17.41
C VAL A 584 -3.03 18.01 -16.43
N ASN A 585 -2.22 16.96 -16.29
CA ASN A 585 -2.49 15.88 -15.36
C ASN A 585 -2.42 16.36 -13.90
N ALA A 586 -1.42 17.18 -13.58
CA ALA A 586 -1.24 17.72 -12.24
C ALA A 586 -2.30 18.75 -11.89
N PHE A 587 -2.58 19.74 -12.76
CA PHE A 587 -3.37 20.93 -12.39
C PHE A 587 -4.76 21.02 -13.03
N ASN A 588 -5.07 20.24 -14.06
CA ASN A 588 -6.37 20.19 -14.72
C ASN A 588 -6.99 21.59 -14.95
N PRO A 589 -6.31 22.49 -15.69
CA PRO A 589 -6.69 23.90 -15.71
C PRO A 589 -8.01 24.13 -16.45
N VAL A 590 -8.80 25.09 -15.97
CA VAL A 590 -10.03 25.54 -16.63
C VAL A 590 -9.67 26.42 -17.85
N PRO A 591 -10.36 26.28 -18.99
CA PRO A 591 -10.10 27.11 -20.16
C PRO A 591 -10.38 28.61 -19.93
N GLU A 592 -9.36 29.44 -20.07
CA GLU A 592 -9.43 30.92 -20.03
C GLU A 592 -9.12 31.57 -21.38
N ARG A 593 -8.43 30.85 -22.30
CA ARG A 593 -8.22 31.29 -23.68
C ARG A 593 -9.10 30.51 -24.65
N ALA A 594 -9.39 31.14 -25.79
CA ALA A 594 -9.94 30.45 -26.96
C ALA A 594 -8.95 29.40 -27.48
N VAL A 595 -9.44 28.44 -28.26
CA VAL A 595 -8.59 27.45 -28.95
C VAL A 595 -7.63 28.18 -29.90
N MET A 596 -6.36 27.76 -29.95
CA MET A 596 -5.37 28.27 -30.90
C MET A 596 -4.81 27.11 -31.72
N PRO A 597 -5.11 27.00 -33.02
CA PRO A 597 -4.56 25.94 -33.86
C PRO A 597 -3.08 26.21 -34.12
N PHE A 598 -2.19 25.49 -33.44
CA PHE A 598 -0.75 25.59 -33.67
C PHE A 598 -0.40 24.86 -34.97
N SER A 599 0.33 25.54 -35.85
CA SER A 599 0.65 25.01 -37.19
C SER A 599 1.49 23.72 -37.18
N ASP A 600 2.24 23.49 -36.09
CA ASP A 600 3.13 22.34 -35.88
C ASP A 600 2.58 21.30 -34.89
N VAL A 601 1.30 21.39 -34.51
CA VAL A 601 0.63 20.40 -33.65
C VAL A 601 -0.63 19.89 -34.37
N PRO A 602 -0.52 18.83 -35.20
CA PRO A 602 -1.67 18.25 -35.87
C PRO A 602 -2.64 17.61 -34.86
N GLU A 603 -3.93 17.51 -35.20
CA GLU A 603 -4.97 17.00 -34.28
C GLU A 603 -4.70 15.58 -33.77
N ASN A 604 -4.03 14.76 -34.56
CA ASN A 604 -3.65 13.39 -34.21
C ASN A 604 -2.34 13.30 -33.41
N HIS A 605 -1.66 14.42 -33.13
CA HIS A 605 -0.47 14.42 -32.29
C HIS A 605 -0.84 13.94 -30.87
N TRP A 606 -0.05 13.03 -30.30
CA TRP A 606 -0.36 12.38 -29.01
C TRP A 606 -0.63 13.38 -27.87
N ALA A 607 0.04 14.54 -27.90
CA ALA A 607 -0.11 15.62 -26.93
C ALA A 607 -1.08 16.73 -27.34
N ALA A 608 -1.76 16.66 -28.50
CA ALA A 608 -2.57 17.76 -29.04
C ALA A 608 -3.59 18.28 -28.01
N THR A 609 -4.33 17.37 -27.38
CA THR A 609 -5.31 17.70 -26.33
C THR A 609 -4.65 18.33 -25.11
N ALA A 610 -3.52 17.80 -24.65
CA ALA A 610 -2.80 18.33 -23.49
C ALA A 610 -2.25 19.73 -23.77
N ILE A 611 -1.67 19.95 -24.95
CA ILE A 611 -1.14 21.23 -25.41
C ILE A 611 -2.26 22.28 -25.46
N GLN A 612 -3.41 21.95 -26.07
CA GLN A 612 -4.56 22.85 -26.11
C GLN A 612 -5.06 23.20 -24.71
N ARG A 613 -5.16 22.21 -23.81
CA ARG A 613 -5.63 22.46 -22.44
C ARG A 613 -4.65 23.30 -21.63
N ALA A 614 -3.35 23.04 -21.74
CA ALA A 614 -2.32 23.85 -21.07
C ALA A 614 -2.30 25.29 -21.61
N TYR A 615 -2.45 25.47 -22.93
CA TYR A 615 -2.53 26.79 -23.55
C TYR A 615 -3.77 27.56 -23.09
N ARG A 616 -4.95 26.92 -23.18
CA ARG A 616 -6.21 27.53 -22.78
C ARG A 616 -6.25 27.85 -21.29
N GLY A 617 -5.58 27.03 -20.48
CA GLY A 617 -5.41 27.21 -19.05
C GLY A 617 -4.36 28.22 -18.62
N ARG A 618 -3.72 28.95 -19.55
CA ARG A 618 -2.59 29.87 -19.29
C ARG A 618 -1.37 29.25 -18.60
N LEU A 619 -1.28 27.92 -18.53
CA LEU A 619 -0.09 27.23 -18.03
C LEU A 619 1.05 27.33 -19.05
N LEU A 620 0.75 27.20 -20.34
CA LEU A 620 1.73 27.33 -21.41
C LEU A 620 1.28 28.35 -22.46
N SER A 621 2.24 28.84 -23.26
CA SER A 621 2.00 29.74 -24.38
C SER A 621 2.72 29.21 -25.63
N GLY A 622 2.14 29.47 -26.80
CA GLY A 622 2.83 29.27 -28.07
C GLY A 622 3.74 30.44 -28.41
N ASN A 623 4.41 30.31 -29.55
CA ASN A 623 5.32 31.31 -30.08
C ASN A 623 4.56 32.34 -30.94
N ALA A 624 5.19 33.50 -31.15
CA ALA A 624 4.62 34.59 -31.95
C ALA A 624 4.41 34.21 -33.43
N ASP A 625 5.13 33.20 -33.92
CA ASP A 625 5.01 32.65 -35.28
C ASP A 625 3.83 31.66 -35.45
N GLY A 626 3.01 31.46 -34.40
CA GLY A 626 1.87 30.55 -34.43
C GLY A 626 2.24 29.07 -34.24
N THR A 627 3.47 28.76 -33.82
CA THR A 627 3.92 27.40 -33.49
C THR A 627 3.88 27.14 -31.97
N PHE A 628 3.84 25.88 -31.56
CA PHE A 628 4.00 25.46 -30.17
C PHE A 628 5.39 24.89 -29.86
N ARG A 629 6.02 24.27 -30.86
CA ARG A 629 7.29 23.53 -30.84
C ARG A 629 7.25 22.35 -29.86
N PRO A 630 6.42 21.32 -30.11
CA PRO A 630 6.13 20.25 -29.15
C PRO A 630 7.36 19.44 -28.74
N ASP A 631 8.30 19.19 -29.67
CA ASP A 631 9.50 18.37 -29.45
C ASP A 631 10.70 19.18 -28.95
N GLN A 632 10.59 20.51 -28.87
CA GLN A 632 11.64 21.34 -28.31
C GLN A 632 11.72 21.14 -26.79
N ASN A 633 12.95 20.98 -26.27
CA ASN A 633 13.19 20.90 -24.83
C ASN A 633 12.80 22.22 -24.15
N ILE A 634 12.04 22.14 -23.06
CA ILE A 634 11.64 23.31 -22.30
C ILE A 634 12.80 23.83 -21.46
N LEU A 635 12.99 25.15 -21.43
CA LEU A 635 14.01 25.78 -20.62
C LEU A 635 13.58 25.86 -19.15
N ARG A 636 14.56 25.87 -18.26
CA ARG A 636 14.33 25.97 -16.81
C ARG A 636 13.56 27.24 -16.43
N ILE A 637 13.86 28.37 -17.08
CA ILE A 637 13.12 29.62 -16.87
C ILE A 637 11.67 29.54 -17.37
N GLU A 638 11.40 28.80 -18.44
CA GLU A 638 10.03 28.63 -18.98
C GLU A 638 9.15 27.81 -18.03
N VAL A 639 9.72 26.84 -17.30
CA VAL A 639 9.02 26.09 -16.25
C VAL A 639 8.58 27.01 -15.12
N ILE A 640 9.47 27.91 -14.67
CA ILE A 640 9.17 28.89 -13.61
C ILE A 640 8.08 29.86 -14.06
N LEU A 641 8.21 30.41 -15.27
CA LEU A 641 7.21 31.31 -15.85
C LEU A 641 5.85 30.62 -16.00
N SER A 642 5.84 29.37 -16.46
CA SER A 642 4.63 28.54 -16.58
C SER A 642 3.93 28.35 -15.22
N LEU A 643 4.67 27.96 -14.19
CA LEU A 643 4.10 27.74 -12.85
C LEU A 643 3.60 29.04 -12.23
N VAL A 644 4.36 30.13 -12.29
CA VAL A 644 3.97 31.41 -11.68
C VAL A 644 2.74 32.00 -12.36
N ASN A 645 2.74 32.05 -13.69
CA ASN A 645 1.63 32.64 -14.45
C ASN A 645 0.41 31.73 -14.44
N GLY A 646 0.62 30.43 -14.65
CA GLY A 646 -0.44 29.44 -14.70
C GLY A 646 -1.15 29.26 -13.37
N LEU A 647 -0.42 29.33 -12.25
CA LEU A 647 -0.97 29.21 -10.91
C LEU A 647 -1.33 30.56 -10.27
N LYS A 648 -1.09 31.67 -10.97
CA LYS A 648 -1.39 33.04 -10.52
C LYS A 648 -0.78 33.34 -9.14
N LEU A 649 0.49 32.98 -8.96
CA LEU A 649 1.18 33.15 -7.68
C LEU A 649 1.31 34.64 -7.34
N PRO A 650 1.28 35.00 -6.04
CA PRO A 650 1.49 36.38 -5.62
C PRO A 650 2.88 36.88 -6.03
N THR A 651 2.97 38.19 -6.27
CA THR A 651 4.22 38.87 -6.61
C THR A 651 5.24 38.73 -5.48
N GLY A 652 6.42 38.19 -5.79
CA GLY A 652 7.55 38.11 -4.85
C GLY A 652 8.38 39.39 -4.82
N ALA A 653 9.12 39.60 -3.72
CA ALA A 653 10.03 40.74 -3.59
C ALA A 653 11.18 40.62 -4.61
N PRO A 654 11.43 41.63 -5.47
CA PRO A 654 12.48 41.57 -6.50
C PRO A 654 13.88 41.26 -5.95
N THR A 655 14.16 41.64 -4.70
CA THR A 655 15.42 41.37 -3.99
C THR A 655 15.71 39.88 -3.83
N LEU A 656 14.72 38.99 -3.95
CA LEU A 656 14.94 37.54 -3.90
C LEU A 656 15.75 37.01 -5.09
N VAL A 657 15.82 37.75 -6.20
CA VAL A 657 16.68 37.40 -7.34
C VAL A 657 18.16 37.49 -6.97
N GLU A 658 18.53 38.31 -5.99
CA GLU A 658 19.91 38.47 -5.51
C GLU A 658 20.50 37.20 -4.88
N ARG A 659 19.63 36.25 -4.52
CA ARG A 659 20.02 34.93 -4.02
C ARG A 659 20.82 34.12 -5.04
N TYR A 660 20.65 34.39 -6.33
CA TYR A 660 21.27 33.63 -7.41
C TYR A 660 22.60 34.27 -7.84
N ARG A 661 23.69 33.49 -7.84
CA ARG A 661 25.01 33.93 -8.33
C ARG A 661 24.99 34.23 -9.83
N ASP A 662 24.14 33.53 -10.57
CA ASP A 662 23.94 33.69 -12.01
C ASP A 662 22.76 34.61 -12.35
N ARG A 663 22.35 35.50 -11.43
CA ARG A 663 21.24 36.45 -11.59
C ARG A 663 21.32 37.29 -12.87
N ASP A 664 22.53 37.63 -13.31
CA ASP A 664 22.75 38.44 -14.52
C ASP A 664 22.38 37.68 -15.80
N THR A 665 22.26 36.35 -15.73
CA THR A 665 21.78 35.50 -16.83
C THR A 665 20.25 35.36 -16.86
N ILE A 666 19.56 35.80 -15.79
CA ILE A 666 18.10 35.75 -15.72
C ILE A 666 17.54 36.91 -16.55
N PRO A 667 16.70 36.64 -17.57
CA PRO A 667 16.08 37.69 -18.36
C PRO A 667 15.31 38.66 -17.45
N SER A 668 15.47 39.97 -17.67
CA SER A 668 14.84 41.01 -16.85
C SER A 668 13.31 40.85 -16.74
N VAL A 669 12.67 40.43 -17.84
CA VAL A 669 11.23 40.12 -17.91
C VAL A 669 10.79 38.97 -16.98
N ALA A 670 11.71 38.13 -16.53
CA ALA A 670 11.44 36.98 -15.67
C ALA A 670 11.83 37.21 -14.19
N HIS A 671 12.44 38.34 -13.84
CA HIS A 671 12.90 38.64 -12.48
C HIS A 671 11.77 38.52 -11.45
N THR A 672 10.62 39.12 -11.73
CA THR A 672 9.46 39.07 -10.84
C THR A 672 8.93 37.65 -10.69
N SER A 673 8.92 36.84 -11.76
CA SER A 673 8.45 35.46 -11.69
C SER A 673 9.41 34.56 -10.92
N VAL A 674 10.72 34.74 -11.09
CA VAL A 674 11.74 34.04 -10.29
C VAL A 674 11.60 34.41 -8.82
N ALA A 675 11.46 35.70 -8.49
CA ALA A 675 11.21 36.15 -7.13
C ALA A 675 9.92 35.54 -6.55
N SER A 676 8.82 35.52 -7.30
CA SER A 676 7.56 34.89 -6.90
C SER A 676 7.73 33.39 -6.64
N ALA A 677 8.39 32.65 -7.52
CA ALA A 677 8.61 31.23 -7.33
C ALA A 677 9.50 30.95 -6.09
N THR A 678 10.53 31.77 -5.88
CA THR A 678 11.43 31.67 -4.72
C THR A 678 10.70 31.96 -3.41
N ALA A 679 9.91 33.03 -3.37
CA ALA A 679 9.12 33.43 -2.20
C ALA A 679 8.16 32.33 -1.73
N ASN A 680 7.70 31.49 -2.66
CA ASN A 680 6.73 30.43 -2.41
C ASN A 680 7.36 29.03 -2.37
N ASN A 681 8.70 28.91 -2.27
CA ASN A 681 9.45 27.64 -2.21
C ASN A 681 9.26 26.72 -3.42
N LEU A 682 8.93 27.26 -4.60
CA LEU A 682 8.74 26.46 -5.82
C LEU A 682 10.05 26.11 -6.52
N VAL A 683 11.08 26.94 -6.38
CA VAL A 683 12.36 26.71 -7.06
C VAL A 683 13.13 25.63 -6.32
N VAL A 684 13.55 24.59 -7.07
CA VAL A 684 14.42 23.52 -6.56
C VAL A 684 15.67 23.46 -7.41
N SER A 685 16.83 23.80 -6.86
CA SER A 685 18.11 23.91 -7.56
C SER A 685 19.12 22.89 -7.02
N TYR A 686 19.64 22.05 -7.93
CA TYR A 686 20.63 21.02 -7.65
C TYR A 686 21.84 21.17 -8.58
N PRO A 687 23.07 20.91 -8.09
CA PRO A 687 23.42 20.67 -6.69
C PRO A 687 23.50 21.94 -5.84
N ASP A 688 23.55 23.11 -6.49
CA ASP A 688 23.77 24.41 -5.84
C ASP A 688 22.49 25.25 -5.84
N VAL A 689 21.93 25.49 -4.65
CA VAL A 689 20.72 26.30 -4.46
C VAL A 689 20.89 27.79 -4.80
N THR A 690 22.14 28.24 -4.99
CA THR A 690 22.50 29.60 -5.37
C THR A 690 22.67 29.77 -6.88
N GLN A 691 22.45 28.73 -7.67
CA GLN A 691 22.47 28.83 -9.13
C GLN A 691 21.10 28.44 -9.71
N LEU A 692 20.58 29.28 -10.61
CA LEU A 692 19.31 29.01 -11.28
C LEU A 692 19.51 28.27 -12.60
N ASN A 693 20.55 28.57 -13.36
CA ASN A 693 20.81 28.14 -14.72
C ASN A 693 19.59 28.35 -15.65
N PRO A 694 19.12 29.59 -15.83
CA PRO A 694 17.80 29.89 -16.40
C PRO A 694 17.64 29.48 -17.87
N THR A 695 18.72 29.54 -18.66
CA THR A 695 18.68 29.38 -20.13
C THR A 695 18.96 27.96 -20.61
N ARG A 696 19.25 27.01 -19.72
CA ARG A 696 19.43 25.60 -20.13
C ARG A 696 18.11 24.83 -20.16
N ALA A 697 18.11 23.72 -20.90
CA ALA A 697 17.02 22.76 -20.86
C ALA A 697 16.81 22.24 -19.42
N ALA A 698 15.56 22.19 -18.98
CA ALA A 698 15.17 21.60 -17.70
C ALA A 698 15.23 20.07 -17.80
N THR A 699 15.75 19.42 -16.77
CA THR A 699 15.71 17.96 -16.68
C THR A 699 14.36 17.48 -16.16
N ARG A 700 14.06 16.19 -16.37
CA ARG A 700 12.83 15.57 -15.89
C ARG A 700 12.72 15.62 -14.36
N ALA A 701 13.81 15.40 -13.63
CA ALA A 701 13.81 15.49 -12.17
C ALA A 701 13.54 16.91 -11.67
N GLU A 702 14.08 17.93 -12.35
CA GLU A 702 13.87 19.34 -11.99
C GLU A 702 12.42 19.78 -12.19
N VAL A 703 11.83 19.39 -13.32
CA VAL A 703 10.41 19.61 -13.58
C VAL A 703 9.56 18.87 -12.55
N SER A 704 9.89 17.62 -12.24
CA SER A 704 9.18 16.86 -11.20
C SER A 704 9.25 17.54 -9.83
N ALA A 705 10.41 18.04 -9.42
CA ALA A 705 10.58 18.73 -8.16
C ALA A 705 9.77 20.03 -8.09
N MET A 706 9.85 20.89 -9.11
CA MET A 706 9.12 22.17 -9.13
C MET A 706 7.60 21.98 -9.25
N VAL A 707 7.13 20.99 -10.03
CA VAL A 707 5.70 20.64 -10.11
C VAL A 707 5.21 20.05 -8.79
N TYR A 708 6.01 19.22 -8.12
CA TYR A 708 5.67 18.70 -6.80
C TYR A 708 5.58 19.82 -5.76
N GLN A 709 6.55 20.75 -5.73
CA GLN A 709 6.48 21.93 -4.84
C GLN A 709 5.25 22.79 -5.12
N ALA A 710 4.88 22.97 -6.40
CA ALA A 710 3.62 23.63 -6.73
C ALA A 710 2.39 22.87 -6.19
N LEU A 711 2.38 21.54 -6.20
CA LEU A 711 1.32 20.77 -5.55
C LEU A 711 1.33 20.92 -4.02
N VAL A 712 2.51 21.01 -3.38
CA VAL A 712 2.63 21.30 -1.94
C VAL A 712 2.05 22.67 -1.62
N TYR A 713 2.41 23.70 -2.39
CA TYR A 713 1.88 25.06 -2.26
C TYR A 713 0.33 25.08 -2.29
N TRP A 714 -0.27 24.26 -3.15
CA TRP A 714 -1.73 24.12 -3.27
C TRP A 714 -2.36 23.17 -2.25
N GLY A 715 -1.61 22.63 -1.29
CA GLY A 715 -2.09 21.64 -0.31
C GLY A 715 -2.49 20.30 -0.94
N ARG A 716 -2.03 20.03 -2.17
CA ARG A 716 -2.30 18.83 -2.96
C ARG A 716 -1.21 17.78 -2.87
N SER A 717 -0.14 18.01 -2.12
CA SER A 717 0.88 17.00 -1.80
C SER A 717 1.51 17.32 -0.44
N PRO A 718 1.92 16.31 0.34
CA PRO A 718 2.67 16.55 1.58
C PRO A 718 4.04 17.16 1.23
N ALA A 719 4.59 17.99 2.13
CA ALA A 719 5.93 18.54 1.92
C ALA A 719 6.97 17.42 1.93
N ILE A 720 7.86 17.41 0.94
CA ILE A 720 9.06 16.57 0.92
C ILE A 720 10.23 17.42 1.43
N PRO A 721 10.88 17.04 2.55
CA PRO A 721 12.11 17.70 2.99
C PRO A 721 13.21 17.51 1.94
N SER A 722 13.78 18.61 1.44
CA SER A 722 14.91 18.55 0.52
C SER A 722 15.83 19.76 0.72
N PRO A 723 17.16 19.57 0.82
CA PRO A 723 18.10 20.68 0.94
C PRO A 723 18.19 21.53 -0.34
N TYR A 724 17.65 21.03 -1.46
CA TYR A 724 17.69 21.68 -2.76
C TYR A 724 16.53 22.66 -2.99
N ILE A 725 15.57 22.73 -2.07
CA ILE A 725 14.48 23.71 -2.12
C ILE A 725 15.06 25.08 -1.78
N VAL A 726 14.88 26.03 -2.70
CA VAL A 726 15.39 27.40 -2.54
C VAL A 726 14.45 28.17 -1.62
N THR A 727 14.91 28.48 -0.41
CA THR A 727 14.14 29.24 0.59
C THR A 727 14.25 30.76 0.37
N PRO A 728 13.30 31.58 0.89
CA PRO A 728 13.19 33.01 0.57
C PRO A 728 14.24 33.93 1.22
N THR A 729 15.41 33.43 1.60
CA THR A 729 16.44 34.27 2.24
C THR A 729 17.29 35.01 1.20
N THR A 730 17.54 36.30 1.43
CA THR A 730 18.24 37.20 0.49
C THR A 730 19.76 37.05 0.50
N THR A 731 20.33 36.21 1.37
CA THR A 731 21.78 36.04 1.51
C THR A 731 22.25 34.76 0.81
N PRO A 732 23.17 34.82 -0.16
CA PRO A 732 23.83 33.63 -0.68
C PRO A 732 24.60 32.94 0.46
N PRO A 733 24.45 31.63 0.69
CA PRO A 733 25.39 30.91 1.52
C PRO A 733 26.73 30.85 0.74
N ASP A 734 27.71 31.67 1.11
CA ASP A 734 29.09 31.40 0.74
C ASP A 734 30.09 31.71 1.84
N SER A 735 30.98 30.72 2.02
CA SER A 735 32.41 30.84 2.33
C SER A 735 32.86 31.88 3.34
N GLY A 736 33.14 31.40 4.57
CA GLY A 736 34.19 31.99 5.39
C GLY A 736 33.73 32.74 6.64
N THR A 737 34.17 32.20 7.78
CA THR A 737 34.27 32.80 9.11
C THR A 737 32.95 33.11 9.86
N PRO A 738 32.65 32.42 10.97
CA PRO A 738 31.51 32.75 11.81
C PRO A 738 31.87 33.95 12.69
N THR A 739 31.17 35.07 12.48
CA THR A 739 30.99 36.07 13.53
C THR A 739 29.51 36.19 13.86
N SER A 740 29.27 36.09 15.16
CA SER A 740 28.03 35.89 15.90
C SER A 740 26.96 36.97 15.74
N SER A 741 25.70 36.54 15.67
CA SER A 741 24.60 37.16 16.42
C SER A 741 23.46 36.16 16.66
N SER A 742 23.61 35.44 17.78
CA SER A 742 22.59 34.83 18.66
C SER A 742 21.14 34.72 18.16
N ASP A 743 20.78 33.53 17.65
CA ASP A 743 19.56 32.86 18.11
C ASP A 743 20.01 31.93 19.25
N THR A 744 19.87 32.38 20.50
CA THR A 744 20.42 31.70 21.70
C THR A 744 19.60 30.51 22.15
N THR A 745 18.52 30.15 21.46
CA THR A 745 17.70 29.00 21.85
C THR A 745 18.44 27.69 21.53
N PRO A 746 18.75 26.87 22.54
CA PRO A 746 19.47 25.62 22.35
C PRO A 746 18.75 24.68 21.38
N LEU A 747 19.53 24.04 20.50
CA LEU A 747 19.10 22.97 19.61
C LEU A 747 19.40 21.61 20.24
N ILE A 748 18.34 20.86 20.51
CA ILE A 748 18.41 19.48 21.01
C ILE A 748 18.18 18.53 19.84
N VAL A 749 19.14 17.65 19.57
CA VAL A 749 18.97 16.55 18.62
C VAL A 749 18.55 15.30 19.37
N ILE A 750 17.43 14.72 18.95
CA ILE A 750 16.89 13.48 19.53
C ILE A 750 17.03 12.37 18.50
N ASP A 751 17.64 11.28 18.92
CA ASP A 751 17.89 10.11 18.11
C ASP A 751 17.05 8.92 18.59
N PRO A 752 15.96 8.57 17.88
CA PRO A 752 15.28 7.32 18.15
C PRO A 752 16.15 6.15 17.65
N GLY A 753 16.70 5.37 18.59
CA GLY A 753 17.55 4.21 18.30
C GLY A 753 16.89 3.24 17.32
N HIS A 754 17.71 2.58 16.49
CA HIS A 754 17.28 1.62 15.47
C HIS A 754 16.33 2.23 14.41
N GLY A 755 15.67 1.42 13.58
CA GLY A 755 14.71 1.86 12.57
C GLY A 755 14.78 1.04 11.26
N GLY A 756 13.64 0.91 10.57
CA GLY A 756 13.54 0.14 9.33
C GLY A 756 13.86 -1.35 9.54
N THR A 757 14.82 -1.89 8.79
CA THR A 757 15.26 -3.29 8.94
C THR A 757 16.11 -3.52 10.19
N ASP A 758 16.69 -2.48 10.78
CA ASP A 758 17.32 -2.57 12.09
C ASP A 758 16.22 -2.47 13.15
N THR A 759 15.78 -3.61 13.67
CA THR A 759 14.70 -3.66 14.66
C THR A 759 15.15 -3.30 16.07
N GLY A 760 16.46 -3.21 16.30
CA GLY A 760 17.03 -3.43 17.62
C GLY A 760 16.69 -4.82 18.13
N SER A 761 16.58 -4.95 19.44
CA SER A 761 16.18 -6.17 20.12
C SER A 761 14.69 -6.43 19.98
N ILE A 762 14.32 -7.71 19.82
CA ILE A 762 12.91 -8.15 19.86
C ILE A 762 12.62 -8.62 21.27
N GLY A 763 11.75 -7.88 21.95
CA GLY A 763 11.32 -8.13 23.31
C GLY A 763 10.25 -9.21 23.46
N LEU A 764 9.78 -9.38 24.70
CA LEU A 764 8.66 -10.27 25.01
C LEU A 764 7.41 -9.85 24.21
N ASN A 765 6.60 -10.83 23.79
CA ASN A 765 5.39 -10.62 22.99
C ASN A 765 5.63 -9.83 21.68
N TYR A 766 6.82 -9.98 21.08
CA TYR A 766 7.22 -9.30 19.83
C TYR A 766 7.27 -7.76 19.94
N LEU A 767 7.49 -7.23 21.16
CA LEU A 767 7.71 -5.81 21.34
C LEU A 767 9.02 -5.39 20.64
N LEU A 768 8.92 -4.56 19.62
CA LEU A 768 10.09 -4.10 18.86
C LEU A 768 10.71 -2.86 19.51
N GLU A 769 11.98 -2.95 19.88
CA GLU A 769 12.75 -1.84 20.47
C GLU A 769 12.64 -0.56 19.63
N LYS A 770 12.84 -0.66 18.30
CA LYS A 770 12.74 0.49 17.39
C LYS A 770 11.42 1.27 17.45
N ASN A 771 10.31 0.60 17.78
CA ASN A 771 8.98 1.20 17.86
C ASN A 771 8.79 1.91 19.20
N VAL A 772 9.27 1.31 20.29
CA VAL A 772 9.30 1.92 21.62
C VAL A 772 10.16 3.19 21.59
N ASN A 773 11.37 3.09 21.02
CA ASN A 773 12.30 4.21 20.89
C ASN A 773 11.70 5.37 20.08
N LEU A 774 11.06 5.06 18.94
CA LEU A 774 10.41 6.07 18.11
C LEU A 774 9.25 6.76 18.82
N ALA A 775 8.40 5.99 19.52
CA ALA A 775 7.26 6.55 20.24
C ALA A 775 7.72 7.51 21.36
N ILE A 776 8.69 7.08 22.18
CA ILE A 776 9.23 7.92 23.26
C ILE A 776 9.93 9.16 22.68
N ALA A 777 10.74 9.01 21.62
CA ALA A 777 11.46 10.12 21.01
C ALA A 777 10.55 11.18 20.37
N LEU A 778 9.47 10.75 19.69
CA LEU A 778 8.48 11.67 19.12
C LEU A 778 7.79 12.50 20.21
N GLU A 779 7.42 11.86 21.32
CA GLU A 779 6.77 12.55 22.43
C GLU A 779 7.76 13.46 23.20
N THR A 780 9.01 13.02 23.42
CA THR A 780 10.06 13.86 24.00
C THR A 780 10.30 15.09 23.13
N ALA A 781 10.34 14.92 21.81
CA ALA A 781 10.50 16.05 20.88
C ALA A 781 9.34 17.04 20.97
N ARG A 782 8.10 16.53 21.04
CA ARG A 782 6.88 17.35 21.19
C ARG A 782 6.94 18.18 22.47
N ILE A 783 7.30 17.57 23.60
CA ILE A 783 7.37 18.26 24.91
C ILE A 783 8.50 19.30 24.94
N LEU A 784 9.69 18.98 24.42
CA LEU A 784 10.80 19.94 24.36
C LEU A 784 10.48 21.14 23.46
N GLN A 785 9.71 20.95 22.38
CA GLN A 785 9.18 22.05 21.58
C GLN A 785 8.16 22.91 22.35
N GLU A 786 7.37 22.31 23.24
CA GLU A 786 6.49 23.06 24.16
C GLU A 786 7.29 23.93 25.13
N PHE A 787 8.44 23.41 25.61
CA PHE A 787 9.43 24.16 26.40
C PHE A 787 10.21 25.20 25.60
N LYS A 788 9.84 25.42 24.32
CA LYS A 788 10.44 26.41 23.42
C LYS A 788 11.87 26.12 22.97
N PHE A 789 12.36 24.90 23.16
CA PHE A 789 13.63 24.48 22.54
C PHE A 789 13.47 24.21 21.05
N ARG A 790 14.57 24.38 20.32
CA ARG A 790 14.69 23.88 18.96
C ARG A 790 14.95 22.39 19.05
N VAL A 791 14.18 21.58 18.33
CA VAL A 791 14.34 20.12 18.36
C VAL A 791 14.45 19.56 16.95
N LEU A 792 15.48 18.75 16.72
CA LEU A 792 15.68 18.01 15.48
C LEU A 792 15.72 16.51 15.78
N LEU A 793 14.86 15.75 15.12
CA LEU A 793 14.86 14.28 15.21
C LEU A 793 15.73 13.69 14.10
N THR A 794 16.62 12.75 14.42
CA THR A 794 17.41 12.04 13.40
C THR A 794 16.53 11.22 12.45
N ARG A 795 15.39 10.72 12.94
CA ARG A 795 14.28 10.17 12.15
C ARG A 795 12.93 10.43 12.82
N LYS A 796 11.87 10.54 12.03
CA LYS A 796 10.48 10.73 12.50
C LYS A 796 9.57 9.55 12.15
N ASP A 797 10.11 8.57 11.45
CA ASP A 797 9.43 7.41 10.87
C ASP A 797 10.31 6.15 11.02
N ASP A 798 9.79 5.02 10.55
CA ASP A 798 10.45 3.71 10.62
C ASP A 798 11.44 3.49 9.47
N ARG A 799 12.44 4.38 9.35
CA ARG A 799 13.55 4.26 8.39
C ARG A 799 14.84 3.78 9.05
N VAL A 800 15.67 3.07 8.29
CA VAL A 800 17.04 2.72 8.71
C VAL A 800 17.90 3.98 8.70
N LEU A 801 18.72 4.16 9.74
CA LEU A 801 19.67 5.26 9.83
C LEU A 801 21.00 4.74 10.41
N ALA A 802 22.10 4.95 9.69
CA ALA A 802 23.43 4.51 10.10
C ALA A 802 23.91 5.29 11.34
N LEU A 803 24.80 4.69 12.16
CA LEU A 803 25.29 5.34 13.38
C LEU A 803 26.07 6.63 13.06
N GLU A 804 26.86 6.63 11.99
CA GLU A 804 27.61 7.79 11.51
C GLU A 804 26.67 8.89 10.98
N GLU A 805 25.54 8.51 10.40
CA GLU A 805 24.52 9.45 9.91
C GLU A 805 23.81 10.15 11.07
N ARG A 806 23.54 9.43 12.18
CA ARG A 806 22.99 10.00 13.42
C ARG A 806 23.89 11.10 13.99
N VAL A 807 25.20 10.81 14.05
CA VAL A 807 26.23 11.78 14.46
C VAL A 807 26.30 12.95 13.48
N ALA A 808 26.34 12.67 12.18
CA ALA A 808 26.44 13.71 11.16
C ALA A 808 25.26 14.70 11.22
N ILE A 809 24.05 14.23 11.50
CA ILE A 809 22.88 15.09 11.69
C ILE A 809 23.09 16.04 12.87
N ALA A 810 23.59 15.54 14.00
CA ALA A 810 23.83 16.35 15.20
C ALA A 810 24.96 17.39 14.99
N GLU A 811 26.08 16.95 14.42
CA GLU A 811 27.24 17.80 14.14
C GLU A 811 26.93 18.87 13.09
N GLN A 812 26.28 18.52 11.98
CA GLN A 812 25.94 19.47 10.93
C GLN A 812 24.91 20.50 11.40
N ALA A 813 23.98 20.08 12.25
CA ALA A 813 22.99 20.98 12.82
C ALA A 813 23.58 21.87 13.92
N LYS A 814 24.82 21.61 14.37
CA LYS A 814 25.48 22.25 15.51
C LYS A 814 24.60 22.17 16.76
N ALA A 815 24.16 20.96 17.08
CA ALA A 815 23.32 20.73 18.24
C ALA A 815 24.03 21.13 19.53
N ASP A 816 23.28 21.72 20.45
CA ASP A 816 23.73 22.03 21.81
C ASP A 816 23.60 20.79 22.72
N LEU A 817 22.70 19.86 22.39
CA LEU A 817 22.55 18.58 23.07
C LEU A 817 22.23 17.43 22.11
N PHE A 818 22.69 16.23 22.43
CA PHE A 818 22.31 14.99 21.73
C PHE A 818 21.74 13.94 22.70
N ILE A 819 20.54 13.44 22.42
CA ILE A 819 19.86 12.43 23.24
C ILE A 819 19.47 11.25 22.35
N SER A 820 20.15 10.12 22.50
CA SER A 820 19.76 8.86 21.86
C SER A 820 18.91 8.02 22.79
N ILE A 821 17.75 7.55 22.30
CA ILE A 821 16.75 6.83 23.10
C ILE A 821 16.69 5.38 22.64
N HIS A 822 16.92 4.48 23.59
CA HIS A 822 16.97 3.03 23.42
C HIS A 822 16.13 2.28 24.47
N ALA A 823 15.91 0.99 24.23
CA ALA A 823 15.28 0.09 25.18
C ALA A 823 16.01 -1.26 25.15
N ASN A 824 16.82 -1.48 26.18
CA ASN A 824 17.83 -2.52 26.28
C ASN A 824 17.28 -3.95 26.19
N SER A 825 18.18 -4.92 26.06
CA SER A 825 17.89 -6.35 26.14
C SER A 825 18.99 -7.11 26.86
N ALA A 826 18.59 -8.05 27.70
CA ALA A 826 19.47 -9.00 28.36
C ALA A 826 19.38 -10.43 27.77
N GLY A 827 18.66 -10.59 26.66
CA GLY A 827 18.24 -11.89 26.14
C GLY A 827 16.89 -12.35 26.72
N SER A 828 16.16 -13.17 25.97
CA SER A 828 14.84 -13.69 26.38
C SER A 828 14.90 -14.74 27.50
N ASP A 829 16.09 -15.27 27.76
CA ASP A 829 16.44 -16.20 28.84
C ASP A 829 16.70 -15.50 30.18
N HIS A 830 16.76 -14.17 30.20
CA HIS A 830 16.95 -13.34 31.39
C HIS A 830 15.82 -12.32 31.64
N PRO A 831 14.54 -12.76 31.72
CA PRO A 831 13.41 -11.86 31.90
C PRO A 831 13.38 -11.17 33.28
N GLU A 832 14.17 -11.65 34.25
CA GLU A 832 14.36 -11.01 35.55
C GLU A 832 15.14 -9.69 35.46
N VAL A 833 15.89 -9.45 34.38
CA VAL A 833 16.66 -8.22 34.19
C VAL A 833 15.72 -7.11 33.70
N ASN A 834 15.53 -6.11 34.55
CA ASN A 834 14.68 -4.95 34.34
C ASN A 834 15.39 -3.70 34.90
N GLY A 835 14.94 -2.51 34.49
CA GLY A 835 15.40 -1.24 34.99
C GLY A 835 15.91 -0.27 33.92
N THR A 836 16.05 0.99 34.29
CA THR A 836 16.56 2.06 33.41
C THR A 836 18.05 2.24 33.61
N GLU A 837 18.79 2.47 32.52
CA GLU A 837 20.22 2.83 32.51
C GLU A 837 20.42 4.08 31.65
N THR A 838 21.38 4.95 31.99
CA THR A 838 21.74 6.09 31.14
C THR A 838 23.24 6.13 30.94
N TYR A 839 23.69 6.27 29.69
CA TYR A 839 25.08 6.21 29.31
C TYR A 839 25.60 7.56 28.81
N HIS A 840 26.83 7.90 29.17
CA HIS A 840 27.61 9.00 28.57
C HIS A 840 29.01 8.51 28.16
N TYR A 841 29.74 9.29 27.36
CA TYR A 841 31.09 8.93 26.96
C TYR A 841 32.09 9.10 28.13
N PRO A 842 33.06 8.19 28.33
CA PRO A 842 34.12 8.37 29.31
C PRO A 842 34.82 9.73 29.18
N ASN A 843 35.02 10.41 30.31
CA ASN A 843 35.63 11.74 30.41
C ASN A 843 34.82 12.92 29.84
N SER A 844 33.55 12.73 29.48
CA SER A 844 32.62 13.85 29.20
C SER A 844 31.94 14.30 30.49
N THR A 845 32.37 15.43 31.06
CA THR A 845 31.78 16.00 32.29
C THR A 845 30.34 16.46 32.05
N GLU A 846 30.11 17.26 31.01
CA GLU A 846 28.78 17.77 30.65
C GLU A 846 27.81 16.64 30.25
N GLY A 847 28.33 15.61 29.55
CA GLY A 847 27.55 14.40 29.25
C GLY A 847 27.17 13.61 30.51
N ALA A 848 28.04 13.59 31.54
CA ALA A 848 27.74 12.95 32.82
C ALA A 848 26.64 13.70 33.59
N GLU A 849 26.68 15.02 33.59
CA GLU A 849 25.68 15.88 34.23
C GLU A 849 24.31 15.77 33.54
N LEU A 850 24.29 15.83 32.21
CA LEU A 850 23.08 15.60 31.41
C LEU A 850 22.50 14.20 31.69
N ALA A 851 23.35 13.17 31.71
CA ALA A 851 22.92 11.80 31.98
C ALA A 851 22.32 11.68 33.37
N GLN A 852 22.93 12.30 34.39
CA GLN A 852 22.43 12.29 35.76
C GLN A 852 21.10 13.03 35.90
N SER A 853 20.95 14.19 35.25
CA SER A 853 19.69 14.95 35.24
C SER A 853 18.54 14.13 34.64
N ILE A 854 18.74 13.58 33.43
CA ILE A 854 17.73 12.74 32.77
C ILE A 854 17.42 11.47 33.58
N HIS A 855 18.45 10.80 34.11
CA HIS A 855 18.28 9.56 34.87
C HIS A 855 17.49 9.77 36.18
N ASN A 856 17.77 10.85 36.90
CA ASN A 856 17.04 11.22 38.12
C ASN A 856 15.57 11.48 37.83
N ASN A 857 15.27 12.22 36.77
CA ASN A 857 13.89 12.50 36.38
C ASN A 857 13.14 11.23 36.00
N ILE A 858 13.76 10.30 35.26
CA ILE A 858 13.11 9.03 34.91
C ILE A 858 12.82 8.20 36.17
N THR A 859 13.83 8.01 37.03
CA THR A 859 13.69 7.17 38.23
C THR A 859 12.76 7.75 39.30
N GLN A 860 12.49 9.06 39.28
CA GLN A 860 11.45 9.69 40.10
C GLN A 860 10.05 9.60 39.47
N ALA A 861 9.95 9.62 38.14
CA ALA A 861 8.68 9.65 37.42
C ALA A 861 8.05 8.26 37.23
N ILE A 862 8.86 7.20 37.23
CA ILE A 862 8.39 5.83 37.05
C ILE A 862 8.93 4.89 38.13
N GLU A 863 8.11 3.91 38.52
CA GLU A 863 8.58 2.81 39.35
C GLU A 863 9.45 1.88 38.50
N THR A 864 10.77 2.00 38.61
CA THR A 864 11.73 1.19 37.85
C THR A 864 12.90 0.77 38.73
N THR A 865 13.55 -0.35 38.38
CA THR A 865 14.84 -0.67 38.99
C THR A 865 15.87 0.36 38.52
N ASN A 866 16.36 1.18 39.43
CA ASN A 866 17.43 2.14 39.12
C ASN A 866 18.75 1.37 38.93
N ARG A 867 19.27 1.36 37.69
CA ARG A 867 20.55 0.71 37.34
C ARG A 867 21.68 1.71 37.11
N GLY A 868 21.42 3.00 37.36
CA GLY A 868 22.39 4.08 37.43
C GLY A 868 22.83 4.68 36.09
N VAL A 869 23.60 5.76 36.23
CA VAL A 869 24.36 6.38 35.14
C VAL A 869 25.68 5.63 34.95
N LYS A 870 26.04 5.36 33.70
CA LYS A 870 27.20 4.55 33.31
C LYS A 870 28.00 5.22 32.20
N THR A 871 29.21 4.74 31.97
CA THR A 871 30.02 5.14 30.82
C THR A 871 30.02 4.05 29.75
N ALA A 872 30.00 4.45 28.47
CA ALA A 872 30.13 3.53 27.33
C ALA A 872 30.83 4.17 26.13
N ASN A 873 31.53 3.34 25.34
CA ASN A 873 32.23 3.76 24.11
C ASN A 873 31.33 3.64 22.86
N PHE A 874 30.06 4.04 22.98
CA PHE A 874 29.12 4.02 21.85
C PHE A 874 29.50 5.09 20.82
N LEU A 875 29.39 4.75 19.52
CA LEU A 875 29.81 5.64 18.43
C LEU A 875 29.12 7.01 18.52
N VAL A 876 27.81 7.01 18.77
CA VAL A 876 26.98 8.22 18.87
C VAL A 876 27.29 9.09 20.08
N LEU A 877 27.99 8.57 21.09
CA LEU A 877 28.46 9.34 22.24
C LEU A 877 29.91 9.81 22.06
N ARG A 878 30.73 8.99 21.39
CA ARG A 878 32.16 9.29 21.16
C ARG A 878 32.39 10.32 20.07
N GLN A 879 31.60 10.28 18.99
CA GLN A 879 31.85 11.06 17.77
C GLN A 879 31.02 12.34 17.69
N THR A 880 30.27 12.67 18.75
CA THR A 880 29.61 13.94 18.94
C THR A 880 30.50 14.90 19.74
N THR A 881 30.44 16.18 19.41
CA THR A 881 31.20 17.26 20.07
C THR A 881 30.41 17.99 21.14
N MET A 882 29.08 17.83 21.17
CA MET A 882 28.17 18.37 22.19
C MET A 882 27.90 17.35 23.30
N PRO A 883 27.37 17.77 24.48
CA PRO A 883 26.94 16.84 25.52
C PRO A 883 25.94 15.82 24.96
N ALA A 884 26.28 14.55 25.12
CA ALA A 884 25.58 13.45 24.48
C ALA A 884 25.27 12.33 25.48
N VAL A 885 24.05 11.81 25.43
CA VAL A 885 23.60 10.68 26.25
C VAL A 885 22.88 9.62 25.43
N LEU A 886 22.96 8.39 25.89
CA LEU A 886 22.14 7.28 25.43
C LEU A 886 21.31 6.75 26.59
N VAL A 887 19.99 6.85 26.47
CA VAL A 887 19.03 6.49 27.51
C VAL A 887 18.47 5.11 27.20
N GLU A 888 18.74 4.13 28.05
CA GLU A 888 18.07 2.83 28.04
C GLU A 888 16.84 2.90 28.95
N THR A 889 15.68 3.09 28.34
CA THR A 889 14.43 3.40 29.04
C THR A 889 13.89 2.24 29.90
N GLY A 890 14.30 1.02 29.60
CA GLY A 890 13.93 -0.24 30.25
C GLY A 890 14.37 -1.42 29.38
N PHE A 891 14.12 -2.66 29.81
CA PHE A 891 14.48 -3.85 29.03
C PHE A 891 13.29 -4.40 28.24
N VAL A 892 13.35 -4.44 26.91
CA VAL A 892 12.26 -5.03 26.08
C VAL A 892 12.09 -6.53 26.32
N THR A 893 13.12 -7.21 26.84
CA THR A 893 13.05 -8.62 27.27
C THR A 893 12.71 -8.81 28.75
N GLY A 894 12.65 -7.73 29.54
CA GLY A 894 12.35 -7.77 30.96
C GLY A 894 10.87 -8.04 31.24
N ALA A 895 10.56 -8.96 32.15
CA ALA A 895 9.18 -9.34 32.49
C ALA A 895 8.36 -8.18 33.07
N ALA A 896 8.99 -7.26 33.79
CA ALA A 896 8.33 -6.08 34.35
C ALA A 896 8.30 -4.91 33.34
N ASP A 897 9.39 -4.73 32.60
CA ASP A 897 9.57 -3.59 31.70
C ASP A 897 8.83 -3.76 30.37
N ALA A 898 8.86 -4.93 29.74
CA ALA A 898 8.22 -5.15 28.43
C ALA A 898 6.73 -4.75 28.38
N PRO A 899 5.85 -5.17 29.31
CA PRO A 899 4.45 -4.73 29.28
C PRO A 899 4.29 -3.22 29.53
N ARG A 900 5.20 -2.60 30.28
CA ARG A 900 5.21 -1.14 30.54
C ARG A 900 5.70 -0.38 29.30
N LEU A 901 6.78 -0.82 28.66
CA LEU A 901 7.28 -0.26 27.41
C LEU A 901 6.30 -0.45 26.24
N ALA A 902 5.39 -1.42 26.31
CA ALA A 902 4.28 -1.56 25.36
C ALA A 902 3.10 -0.61 25.66
N ASN A 903 3.05 0.03 26.83
CA ASN A 903 1.97 0.90 27.28
C ASN A 903 2.24 2.37 26.90
N PRO A 904 1.40 3.02 26.07
CA PRO A 904 1.60 4.41 25.65
C PRO A 904 1.65 5.41 26.81
N THR A 905 0.89 5.18 27.89
CA THR A 905 0.90 6.06 29.06
C THR A 905 2.27 6.03 29.75
N PHE A 906 2.87 4.85 29.89
CA PHE A 906 4.21 4.71 30.44
C PHE A 906 5.27 5.36 29.53
N GLN A 907 5.19 5.12 28.22
CA GLN A 907 6.05 5.77 27.22
C GLN A 907 5.99 7.30 27.33
N ASN A 908 4.79 7.87 27.45
CA ASN A 908 4.60 9.32 27.60
C ASN A 908 5.19 9.85 28.92
N THR A 909 5.07 9.10 30.02
CA THR A 909 5.68 9.47 31.31
C THR A 909 7.21 9.48 31.22
N VAL A 910 7.80 8.47 30.59
CA VAL A 910 9.26 8.40 30.35
C VAL A 910 9.71 9.54 29.42
N ALA A 911 8.97 9.79 28.34
CA ALA A 911 9.27 10.86 27.38
C ALA A 911 9.26 12.24 28.04
N ARG A 912 8.30 12.49 28.93
CA ARG A 912 8.22 13.70 29.75
C ARG A 912 9.40 13.81 30.73
N ALA A 913 9.78 12.72 31.38
CA ALA A 913 10.92 12.72 32.29
C ALA A 913 12.25 13.03 31.58
N ILE A 914 12.46 12.49 30.38
CA ILE A 914 13.61 12.82 29.53
C ILE A 914 13.59 14.31 29.16
N ALA A 915 12.44 14.83 28.72
CA ALA A 915 12.31 16.23 28.34
C ALA A 915 12.55 17.19 29.52
N VAL A 916 12.04 16.88 30.71
CA VAL A 916 12.26 17.69 31.93
C VAL A 916 13.72 17.64 32.37
N GLY A 917 14.38 16.47 32.31
CA GLY A 917 15.80 16.36 32.64
C GLY A 917 16.69 17.16 31.69
N ALA A 918 16.40 17.12 30.39
CA ALA A 918 17.10 17.94 29.40
C ALA A 918 16.85 19.45 29.61
N PHE A 919 15.61 19.84 29.93
CA PHE A 919 15.27 21.23 30.28
C PHE A 919 16.05 21.71 31.52
N GLN A 920 16.06 20.93 32.60
CA GLN A 920 16.78 21.27 33.83
C GLN A 920 18.29 21.41 33.60
N PHE A 921 18.88 20.54 32.78
CA PHE A 921 20.29 20.65 32.41
C PHE A 921 20.60 21.95 31.66
N LEU A 922 19.70 22.41 30.79
CA LEU A 922 19.89 23.62 29.99
C LEU A 922 19.59 24.92 30.76
N GLU A 923 18.70 24.88 31.75
CA GLU A 923 18.28 26.06 32.53
C GLU A 923 19.09 26.26 33.83
N ASP A 924 19.70 25.19 34.36
CA ASP A 924 20.54 25.26 35.55
C ASP A 924 21.80 24.40 35.36
N PRO A 925 22.72 24.81 34.46
CA PRO A 925 24.01 24.14 34.31
C PRO A 925 24.77 24.39 35.60
N VAL A 926 24.93 23.37 36.45
CA VAL A 926 25.54 23.52 37.77
C VAL A 926 26.88 24.27 37.64
N GLY A 927 26.85 25.49 38.16
CA GLY A 927 27.84 26.56 38.09
C GLY A 927 27.23 27.86 38.57
#